data_AF-A0AAD3TV84-F1
#
_entry.id   AF-A0AAD3TV84-F1
#
_cell.length_a   1.000
_cell.length_b   1.000
_cell.length_c   1.000
_cell.angle_alpha   90.00
_cell.angle_beta   90.00
_cell.angle_gamma   90.00
#
_symmetry.space_group_name_H-M   'P 1'
#
loop_
_entity.id
_entity.type
_entity.pdbx_description
1 polymer ?
#
loop_
_entity_poly.entity_id
_entity_poly.type
_entity_poly.pdbx_seq_one_letter_code
_entity_poly.pdbx_strand_id
1 'polypeptide(L)'
;MGALQYKLVMGVYGTVLALTGFIATFEAIVLALIGQRFNVDYYVARTFYYFCSPIIGWRIHMEGEEHLLNLQATGPAVILGNHQSMVDILYLGRMFPKQAAIMAKKSLKWLPGLGTFMMLSGSVFLDRKNNKSAVAMMNAAGDEMKRKKISVFVFPEGTRHLRDEASLLPFKKGAFHMAVRAGVPIVPVVCENYSKLLKPGKYFRRGNLTLRVLPPVSTVGYTTENINELIDKVQVQMLTALKEISSPAPLSPVSSTATITDHAGKKKSLAAQAEAAEDSEASDETEVEENVSESDDAVPASKPGKIALAMVSDFFHPNVGGVEGHIYSLSVELARRGHKVIVITHHHGKRVGVRYLAPGIKVYHVPFVPIASSASLPNYLLFLPYFRSIILRERIQLVHGHGTLSSLAHEAMHHAPLFGVRTVFTDHSLFGFADAVGVLTNKLLASALRTADAVICVSNTGRENTALRAELPPSRVSVIPNALVPSQFAPAQPPLPRDQITIVVISRLVYRKGIDLLVASAPAICDLFPQVNFLVAGDGPKMVDLLQLREKYELQDRITLLGAVRPADVRATLTRGHIYLSTSLTEAFGISIIEAACAGLFVVATRVGGVPETLPADMVEFARADEDDVVRALTHAIHAVQSGRHDAEHAHERVKTMYSWAAVAERTERVYAHVLAAPEMSAFDRLAAHFAGGPVFGPILCAILAVQWWFLRFLEMVIPREEIDDVMADWDAAQFAQAVEHEKKRKHVESGATDEDEAHHVHILH
;
A
#
# COMPACT_ATOMS: atom_id res chain seq x y z
N MET A 1 -30.03 22.24 16.31
CA MET A 1 -29.27 21.26 17.13
C MET A 1 -29.51 19.80 16.71
N GLY A 2 -30.76 19.32 16.56
CA GLY A 2 -31.05 17.88 16.29
C GLY A 2 -30.40 17.27 15.03
N ALA A 3 -30.37 17.99 13.90
CA ALA A 3 -29.79 17.47 12.66
C ALA A 3 -28.26 17.33 12.71
N LEU A 4 -27.57 18.24 13.40
CA LEU A 4 -26.11 18.16 13.60
C LEU A 4 -25.76 17.02 14.55
N GLN A 5 -26.51 16.88 15.65
CA GLN A 5 -26.37 15.75 16.58
C GLN A 5 -26.65 14.41 15.89
N TYR A 6 -27.67 14.34 15.03
CA TYR A 6 -27.94 13.15 14.21
C TYR A 6 -26.74 12.80 13.31
N LYS A 7 -26.19 13.77 12.57
CA LYS A 7 -25.01 13.54 11.72
C LYS A 7 -23.81 13.07 12.53
N LEU A 8 -23.57 13.66 13.70
CA LEU A 8 -22.47 13.29 14.59
C LEU A 8 -22.63 11.88 15.15
N VAL A 9 -23.80 11.53 15.68
CA VAL A 9 -24.09 10.19 16.21
C VAL A 9 -24.03 9.14 15.09
N MET A 10 -24.55 9.44 13.90
CA MET A 10 -24.44 8.55 12.74
C MET A 10 -23.00 8.41 12.24
N GLY A 11 -22.20 9.47 12.30
CA GLY A 11 -20.77 9.44 12.00
C GLY A 11 -20.01 8.53 12.96
N VAL A 12 -20.20 8.75 14.26
CA VAL A 12 -19.61 7.90 15.32
C VAL A 12 -20.07 6.44 15.16
N TYR A 13 -21.37 6.21 14.96
CA TYR A 13 -21.91 4.88 14.74
C TYR A 13 -21.30 4.22 13.49
N GLY A 14 -21.18 4.95 12.38
CA GLY A 14 -20.56 4.46 11.15
C GLY A 14 -19.08 4.11 11.32
N THR A 15 -18.32 4.94 12.03
CA THR A 15 -16.90 4.70 12.34
C THR A 15 -16.73 3.48 13.23
N VAL A 16 -17.50 3.36 14.32
CA VAL A 16 -17.45 2.19 15.20
C VAL A 16 -17.87 0.94 14.44
N LEU A 17 -18.93 1.01 13.65
CA LEU A 17 -19.39 -0.10 12.82
C LEU A 17 -18.29 -0.57 11.85
N ALA A 18 -17.54 0.35 11.24
CA ALA A 18 -16.42 0.02 10.36
C ALA A 18 -15.26 -0.65 11.14
N LEU A 19 -14.88 -0.08 12.29
CA LEU A 19 -13.81 -0.64 13.14
C LEU A 19 -14.16 -2.04 13.66
N THR A 20 -15.37 -2.21 14.17
CA THR A 20 -15.89 -3.51 14.61
C THR A 20 -15.98 -4.50 13.44
N GLY A 21 -16.15 -4.03 12.21
CA GLY A 21 -16.11 -4.87 11.00
C GLY A 21 -14.77 -5.57 10.80
N PHE A 22 -13.64 -4.96 11.17
CA PHE A 22 -12.33 -5.62 11.10
C PHE A 22 -12.21 -6.75 12.13
N ILE A 23 -12.65 -6.49 13.36
CA ILE A 23 -12.70 -7.50 14.44
C ILE A 23 -13.61 -8.66 14.03
N ALA A 24 -14.82 -8.36 13.53
CA ALA A 24 -15.76 -9.34 13.03
C ALA A 24 -15.21 -10.19 11.88
N THR A 25 -14.41 -9.59 10.99
CA THR A 25 -13.78 -10.33 9.88
C THR A 25 -12.73 -11.31 10.40
N PHE A 26 -11.91 -10.88 11.38
CA PHE A 26 -10.95 -11.75 12.04
C PHE A 26 -11.63 -12.90 12.79
N GLU A 27 -12.65 -12.59 13.59
CA GLU A 27 -13.48 -13.59 14.29
C GLU A 27 -14.08 -14.61 13.31
N ALA A 28 -14.61 -14.14 12.17
CA ALA A 28 -15.16 -15.02 11.14
C ALA A 28 -14.12 -15.96 10.54
N ILE A 29 -12.89 -15.49 10.29
CA ILE A 29 -11.78 -16.32 9.79
C ILE A 29 -11.42 -17.39 10.83
N VAL A 30 -11.20 -17.00 12.09
CA VAL A 30 -10.84 -17.93 13.17
C VAL A 30 -11.92 -19.01 13.35
N LEU A 31 -13.19 -18.59 13.46
CA LEU A 31 -14.32 -19.51 13.63
C LEU A 31 -14.51 -20.44 12.42
N ALA A 32 -14.29 -19.95 11.20
CA ALA A 32 -14.34 -20.78 10.01
C ALA A 32 -13.22 -21.83 9.98
N LEU A 33 -12.00 -21.47 10.39
CA LEU A 33 -10.85 -22.37 10.44
C LEU A 33 -11.02 -23.50 11.48
N ILE A 34 -11.65 -23.23 12.62
CA ILE A 34 -11.93 -24.24 13.65
C ILE A 34 -13.24 -25.02 13.39
N GLY A 35 -13.80 -24.93 12.18
CA GLY A 35 -15.00 -25.68 11.79
C GLY A 35 -16.32 -25.14 12.35
N GLN A 36 -16.32 -23.97 12.99
CA GLN A 36 -17.51 -23.31 13.57
C GLN A 36 -18.20 -22.32 12.60
N ARG A 37 -18.23 -22.66 11.32
CA ARG A 37 -18.77 -21.81 10.24
C ARG A 37 -20.16 -21.23 10.55
N PHE A 38 -21.10 -22.06 11.04
CA PHE A 38 -22.49 -21.65 11.32
C PHE A 38 -22.70 -21.00 12.69
N ASN A 39 -21.63 -20.73 13.43
CA ASN A 39 -21.66 -19.89 14.63
C ASN A 39 -21.04 -18.51 14.37
N VAL A 40 -20.50 -18.24 13.18
CA VAL A 40 -19.88 -16.95 12.85
C VAL A 40 -20.88 -15.81 13.03
N ASP A 41 -22.09 -15.91 12.45
CA ASP A 41 -23.11 -14.87 12.57
C ASP A 41 -23.51 -14.61 14.04
N TYR A 42 -23.51 -15.65 14.89
CA TYR A 42 -23.81 -15.54 16.33
C TYR A 42 -22.80 -14.67 17.09
N TYR A 43 -21.50 -14.91 16.86
CA TYR A 43 -20.43 -14.19 17.55
C TYR A 43 -20.27 -12.78 16.97
N VAL A 44 -20.19 -12.67 15.65
CA VAL A 44 -20.04 -11.40 14.94
C VAL A 44 -21.17 -10.43 15.31
N ALA A 45 -22.42 -10.88 15.30
CA ALA A 45 -23.55 -10.02 15.65
C ALA A 45 -23.45 -9.53 17.11
N ARG A 46 -23.02 -10.39 18.05
CA ARG A 46 -22.80 -9.99 19.46
C ARG A 46 -21.68 -8.99 19.62
N THR A 47 -20.58 -9.16 18.89
CA THR A 47 -19.49 -8.17 18.84
C THR A 47 -20.05 -6.81 18.42
N PHE A 48 -20.86 -6.74 17.36
CA PHE A 48 -21.54 -5.49 16.99
C PHE A 48 -22.43 -4.93 18.10
N TYR A 49 -23.21 -5.77 18.78
CA TYR A 49 -24.05 -5.32 19.89
C TYR A 49 -23.22 -4.74 21.05
N TYR A 50 -22.24 -5.48 21.57
CA TYR A 50 -21.49 -5.05 22.75
C TYR A 50 -20.60 -3.83 22.50
N PHE A 51 -20.07 -3.65 21.29
CA PHE A 51 -19.24 -2.49 20.96
C PHE A 51 -20.08 -1.28 20.55
N CYS A 52 -21.12 -1.44 19.74
CA CYS A 52 -21.87 -0.29 19.22
C CYS A 52 -22.96 0.19 20.19
N SER A 53 -23.63 -0.72 20.92
CA SER A 53 -24.81 -0.40 21.73
C SER A 53 -24.53 0.56 22.89
N PRO A 54 -23.42 0.45 23.65
CA PRO A 54 -23.07 1.42 24.70
C PRO A 54 -22.82 2.84 24.15
N ILE A 55 -22.16 2.90 22.98
CA ILE A 55 -21.75 4.16 22.34
C ILE A 55 -22.97 4.96 21.89
N ILE A 56 -23.93 4.30 21.22
CA ILE A 56 -25.18 4.95 20.80
C ILE A 56 -26.21 5.05 21.95
N GLY A 57 -25.96 4.37 23.07
CA GLY A 57 -26.82 4.36 24.24
C GLY A 57 -28.16 3.66 24.04
N TRP A 58 -28.17 2.59 23.26
CA TRP A 58 -29.34 1.72 23.13
C TRP A 58 -29.23 0.53 24.07
N ARG A 59 -30.34 0.11 24.66
CA ARG A 59 -30.46 -1.17 25.36
C ARG A 59 -31.65 -1.92 24.81
N ILE A 60 -31.47 -3.21 24.57
CA ILE A 60 -32.48 -4.06 23.96
C ILE A 60 -32.93 -5.09 25.00
N HIS A 61 -34.20 -5.01 25.39
CA HIS A 61 -34.86 -5.98 26.25
C HIS A 61 -35.49 -7.08 25.39
N MET A 62 -35.38 -8.34 25.81
CA MET A 62 -35.97 -9.47 25.09
C MET A 62 -37.15 -10.06 25.87
N GLU A 63 -38.25 -10.30 25.15
CA GLU A 63 -39.41 -11.06 25.60
C GLU A 63 -39.51 -12.34 24.76
N GLY A 64 -39.83 -13.48 25.38
CA GLY A 64 -39.98 -14.77 24.68
C GLY A 64 -38.65 -15.41 24.23
N GLU A 65 -37.52 -15.05 24.85
CA GLU A 65 -36.18 -15.55 24.48
C GLU A 65 -36.07 -17.09 24.50
N GLU A 66 -36.88 -17.75 25.33
CA GLU A 66 -37.01 -19.20 25.41
C GLU A 66 -37.36 -19.84 24.05
N HIS A 67 -38.10 -19.16 23.17
CA HIS A 67 -38.46 -19.67 21.85
C HIS A 67 -37.27 -19.74 20.88
N LEU A 68 -36.20 -18.97 21.12
CA LEU A 68 -34.93 -19.08 20.38
C LEU A 68 -33.94 -20.02 21.05
N LEU A 69 -33.87 -20.01 22.39
CA LEU A 69 -32.96 -20.88 23.15
C LEU A 69 -33.30 -22.36 22.99
N ASN A 70 -34.59 -22.67 22.88
CA ASN A 70 -35.07 -24.05 22.71
C ASN A 70 -34.78 -24.63 21.31
N LEU A 71 -34.37 -23.82 20.32
CA LEU A 71 -34.06 -24.31 18.97
C LEU A 71 -32.91 -25.34 18.93
N GLN A 72 -31.98 -25.27 19.89
CA GLN A 72 -30.93 -26.28 20.01
C GLN A 72 -31.48 -27.66 20.43
N ALA A 73 -32.62 -27.70 21.13
CA ALA A 73 -33.27 -28.92 21.59
C ALA A 73 -34.39 -29.39 20.64
N THR A 74 -35.13 -28.47 20.00
CA THR A 74 -36.30 -28.77 19.17
C THR A 74 -36.01 -28.91 17.69
N GLY A 75 -34.81 -28.54 17.23
CA GLY A 75 -34.40 -28.61 15.83
C GLY A 75 -34.44 -27.27 15.08
N PRO A 76 -33.97 -27.23 13.82
CA PRO A 76 -33.82 -26.01 13.03
C PRO A 76 -35.17 -25.33 12.77
N ALA A 77 -35.14 -24.01 12.54
CA ALA A 77 -36.31 -23.21 12.21
C ALA A 77 -36.00 -22.12 11.17
N VAL A 78 -37.05 -21.58 10.55
CA VAL A 78 -36.97 -20.35 9.75
C VAL A 78 -37.33 -19.17 10.65
N ILE A 79 -36.38 -18.28 10.90
CA ILE A 79 -36.56 -17.13 11.78
C ILE A 79 -36.88 -15.91 10.94
N LEU A 80 -37.97 -15.22 11.27
CA LEU A 80 -38.45 -14.06 10.51
C LEU A 80 -38.38 -12.78 11.36
N GLY A 81 -37.59 -11.80 10.92
CA GLY A 81 -37.50 -10.49 11.57
C GLY A 81 -38.09 -9.36 10.73
N ASN A 82 -38.68 -8.34 11.36
CA ASN A 82 -39.05 -7.11 10.66
C ASN A 82 -37.81 -6.28 10.29
N HIS A 83 -37.84 -5.61 9.13
CA HIS A 83 -36.68 -4.92 8.56
C HIS A 83 -36.89 -3.40 8.53
N GLN A 84 -36.25 -2.66 9.43
CA GLN A 84 -36.53 -1.23 9.58
C GLN A 84 -35.36 -0.35 9.13
N SER A 85 -34.12 -0.68 9.49
CA SER A 85 -32.98 0.22 9.29
C SER A 85 -31.64 -0.51 9.21
N MET A 86 -30.57 0.23 8.89
CA MET A 86 -29.20 -0.29 9.02
C MET A 86 -28.80 -0.63 10.47
N VAL A 87 -29.54 -0.11 11.45
CA VAL A 87 -29.33 -0.38 12.88
C VAL A 87 -29.83 -1.78 13.29
N ASP A 88 -30.53 -2.49 12.40
CA ASP A 88 -31.01 -3.85 12.64
C ASP A 88 -29.90 -4.83 13.08
N ILE A 89 -28.64 -4.56 12.71
CA ILE A 89 -27.49 -5.34 13.16
C ILE A 89 -27.38 -5.44 14.69
N LEU A 90 -27.85 -4.43 15.44
CA LEU A 90 -27.77 -4.42 16.90
C LEU A 90 -28.78 -5.35 17.55
N TYR A 91 -30.03 -5.39 17.05
CA TYR A 91 -30.99 -6.35 17.60
C TYR A 91 -30.66 -7.76 17.14
N LEU A 92 -30.16 -7.94 15.91
CA LEU A 92 -29.58 -9.21 15.49
C LEU A 92 -28.50 -9.62 16.50
N GLY A 93 -27.62 -8.72 16.90
CA GLY A 93 -26.61 -9.01 17.92
C GLY A 93 -27.13 -9.46 19.29
N ARG A 94 -28.31 -8.98 19.71
CA ARG A 94 -28.94 -9.42 20.97
C ARG A 94 -29.59 -10.80 20.86
N MET A 95 -30.08 -11.20 19.68
CA MET A 95 -30.90 -12.40 19.53
C MET A 95 -30.27 -13.54 18.71
N PHE A 96 -29.32 -13.27 17.80
CA PHE A 96 -28.91 -14.23 16.77
C PHE A 96 -28.53 -15.58 17.40
N PRO A 97 -29.18 -16.71 17.03
CA PRO A 97 -28.93 -18.00 17.65
C PRO A 97 -27.68 -18.68 17.06
N LYS A 98 -27.13 -19.64 17.79
CA LYS A 98 -26.05 -20.51 17.28
C LYS A 98 -26.60 -21.44 16.19
N GLN A 99 -25.72 -21.96 15.35
CA GLN A 99 -26.08 -22.85 14.23
C GLN A 99 -27.12 -22.22 13.30
N ALA A 100 -26.96 -20.94 12.97
CA ALA A 100 -27.87 -20.23 12.09
C ALA A 100 -27.10 -19.44 11.03
N ALA A 101 -27.72 -19.26 9.87
CA ALA A 101 -27.18 -18.47 8.78
C ALA A 101 -28.17 -17.38 8.35
N ILE A 102 -27.65 -16.20 8.00
CA ILE A 102 -28.47 -15.10 7.48
C ILE A 102 -28.65 -15.17 5.95
N MET A 103 -29.84 -14.80 5.48
CA MET A 103 -30.14 -14.65 4.06
C MET A 103 -29.89 -13.21 3.58
N ALA A 104 -29.05 -13.05 2.55
CA ALA A 104 -28.51 -11.74 2.14
C ALA A 104 -28.60 -11.48 0.63
N LYS A 105 -28.44 -10.22 0.22
CA LYS A 105 -28.39 -9.83 -1.21
C LYS A 105 -27.03 -10.19 -1.80
N LYS A 106 -27.00 -10.84 -2.98
CA LYS A 106 -25.77 -11.28 -3.66
C LYS A 106 -24.72 -10.18 -3.86
N SER A 107 -25.13 -8.94 -4.10
CA SER A 107 -24.19 -7.81 -4.26
C SER A 107 -23.36 -7.52 -3.02
N LEU A 108 -23.81 -7.91 -1.82
CA LEU A 108 -23.05 -7.70 -0.58
C LEU A 108 -21.81 -8.58 -0.49
N LYS A 109 -21.73 -9.67 -1.27
CA LYS A 109 -20.57 -10.56 -1.34
C LYS A 109 -19.27 -9.82 -1.69
N TRP A 110 -19.38 -8.73 -2.44
CA TRP A 110 -18.24 -8.01 -3.00
C TRP A 110 -17.77 -6.82 -2.15
N LEU A 111 -18.45 -6.52 -1.04
CA LEU A 111 -18.00 -5.47 -0.11
C LEU A 111 -16.79 -5.99 0.69
N PRO A 112 -15.63 -5.31 0.68
CA PRO A 112 -14.49 -5.70 1.50
C PRO A 112 -14.83 -5.76 2.98
N GLY A 113 -14.33 -6.78 3.69
CA GLY A 113 -14.66 -7.05 5.10
C GLY A 113 -16.05 -7.68 5.26
N LEU A 114 -17.12 -6.91 5.01
CA LEU A 114 -18.51 -7.39 5.17
C LEU A 114 -18.79 -8.63 4.30
N GLY A 115 -18.46 -8.58 3.02
CA GLY A 115 -18.64 -9.70 2.09
C GLY A 115 -17.79 -10.90 2.48
N THR A 116 -16.55 -10.68 2.95
CA THR A 116 -15.64 -11.72 3.42
C THR A 116 -16.22 -12.48 4.60
N PHE A 117 -16.67 -11.78 5.65
CA PHE A 117 -17.28 -12.42 6.81
C PHE A 117 -18.55 -13.20 6.41
N MET A 118 -19.43 -12.61 5.58
CA MET A 118 -20.68 -13.26 5.18
C MET A 118 -20.43 -14.54 4.36
N MET A 119 -19.40 -14.55 3.52
CA MET A 119 -18.98 -15.77 2.81
C MET A 119 -18.50 -16.85 3.79
N LEU A 120 -17.80 -16.45 4.84
CA LEU A 120 -17.30 -17.34 5.89
C LEU A 120 -18.39 -17.79 6.88
N SER A 121 -19.53 -17.10 6.99
CA SER A 121 -20.60 -17.45 7.94
C SER A 121 -21.59 -18.50 7.45
N GLY A 122 -21.49 -18.89 6.18
CA GLY A 122 -22.51 -19.76 5.56
C GLY A 122 -23.77 -19.00 5.14
N SER A 123 -23.70 -17.67 5.03
CA SER A 123 -24.79 -16.83 4.53
C SER A 123 -25.33 -17.30 3.18
N VAL A 124 -26.65 -17.24 3.03
CA VAL A 124 -27.34 -17.59 1.78
C VAL A 124 -27.51 -16.33 0.92
N PHE A 125 -26.72 -16.21 -0.14
CA PHE A 125 -26.75 -15.05 -1.04
C PHE A 125 -27.81 -15.21 -2.14
N LEU A 126 -28.81 -14.34 -2.17
CA LEU A 126 -29.88 -14.35 -3.17
C LEU A 126 -29.68 -13.29 -4.26
N ASP A 127 -29.89 -13.71 -5.51
CA ASP A 127 -30.07 -12.80 -6.63
C ASP A 127 -31.56 -12.46 -6.79
N ARG A 128 -31.94 -11.30 -6.27
CA ARG A 128 -33.34 -10.85 -6.24
C ARG A 128 -33.85 -10.33 -7.60
N LYS A 129 -33.00 -10.25 -8.63
CA LYS A 129 -33.39 -9.86 -10.00
C LYS A 129 -33.81 -11.06 -10.85
N ASN A 130 -33.46 -12.28 -10.46
CA ASN A 130 -33.75 -13.50 -11.20
C ASN A 130 -34.56 -14.49 -10.35
N ASN A 131 -35.88 -14.47 -10.51
CA ASN A 131 -36.83 -15.28 -9.72
C ASN A 131 -36.56 -16.79 -9.79
N LYS A 132 -36.17 -17.33 -10.95
CA LYS A 132 -35.84 -18.76 -11.10
C LYS A 132 -34.62 -19.15 -10.27
N SER A 133 -33.59 -18.30 -10.27
CA SER A 133 -32.39 -18.52 -9.45
C SER A 133 -32.67 -18.41 -7.95
N ALA A 134 -33.54 -17.47 -7.53
CA ALA A 134 -33.88 -17.28 -6.13
C ALA A 134 -34.61 -18.51 -5.55
N VAL A 135 -35.54 -19.11 -6.31
CA VAL A 135 -36.25 -20.33 -5.90
C VAL A 135 -35.30 -21.53 -5.78
N ALA A 136 -34.39 -21.72 -6.74
CA ALA A 136 -33.40 -22.80 -6.68
C ALA A 136 -32.46 -22.67 -5.47
N MET A 137 -32.03 -21.45 -5.13
CA MET A 137 -31.19 -21.19 -3.96
C MET A 137 -31.93 -21.38 -2.64
N MET A 138 -33.21 -21.01 -2.58
CA MET A 138 -34.06 -21.29 -1.41
C MET A 138 -34.29 -22.79 -1.21
N ASN A 139 -34.44 -23.54 -2.29
CA ASN A 139 -34.53 -25.00 -2.23
C ASN A 139 -33.25 -25.63 -1.68
N ALA A 140 -32.08 -25.23 -2.21
CA ALA A 140 -30.79 -25.70 -1.72
C ALA A 140 -30.54 -25.33 -0.24
N ALA A 141 -30.97 -24.13 0.18
CA ALA A 141 -30.89 -23.71 1.57
C ALA A 141 -31.79 -24.58 2.48
N GLY A 142 -33.00 -24.94 2.04
CA GLY A 142 -33.88 -25.85 2.76
C GLY A 142 -33.35 -27.29 2.87
N ASP A 143 -32.66 -27.79 1.84
CA ASP A 143 -32.03 -29.11 1.88
C ASP A 143 -30.81 -29.11 2.82
N GLU A 144 -30.00 -28.05 2.81
CA GLU A 144 -28.86 -27.87 3.71
C GLU A 144 -29.30 -27.69 5.18
N MET A 145 -30.40 -26.97 5.41
CA MET A 145 -31.08 -26.80 6.70
C MET A 145 -31.43 -28.15 7.33
N LYS A 146 -32.05 -29.06 6.57
CA LYS A 146 -32.33 -30.44 7.02
C LYS A 146 -31.06 -31.21 7.31
N ARG A 147 -30.11 -31.20 6.37
CA ARG A 147 -28.89 -32.03 6.44
C ARG A 147 -27.97 -31.64 7.59
N LYS A 148 -27.79 -30.35 7.82
CA LYS A 148 -26.85 -29.81 8.82
C LYS A 148 -27.52 -29.32 10.11
N LYS A 149 -28.85 -29.43 10.21
CA LYS A 149 -29.64 -28.94 11.35
C LYS A 149 -29.38 -27.46 11.66
N ILE A 150 -29.25 -26.64 10.63
CA ILE A 150 -28.99 -25.19 10.77
C ILE A 150 -30.29 -24.41 10.64
N SER A 151 -30.46 -23.32 11.38
CA SER A 151 -31.59 -22.39 11.20
C SER A 151 -31.26 -21.31 10.15
N VAL A 152 -32.27 -20.69 9.55
CA VAL A 152 -32.06 -19.58 8.60
C VAL A 152 -32.84 -18.36 9.03
N PHE A 153 -32.15 -17.22 9.15
CA PHE A 153 -32.76 -15.92 9.44
C PHE A 153 -33.07 -15.17 8.14
N VAL A 154 -34.31 -14.68 8.02
CA VAL A 154 -34.80 -13.95 6.85
C VAL A 154 -35.58 -12.71 7.26
N PHE A 155 -35.35 -11.62 6.55
CA PHE A 155 -36.24 -10.46 6.54
C PHE A 155 -37.31 -10.65 5.44
N PRO A 156 -38.57 -11.03 5.78
CA PRO A 156 -39.56 -11.45 4.80
C PRO A 156 -40.05 -10.30 3.91
N GLU A 157 -39.95 -9.04 4.37
CA GLU A 157 -40.26 -7.82 3.60
C GLU A 157 -39.29 -7.60 2.43
N GLY A 158 -38.05 -8.06 2.57
CA GLY A 158 -36.99 -7.94 1.57
C GLY A 158 -36.38 -6.54 1.41
N THR A 159 -36.97 -5.48 1.95
CA THR A 159 -36.42 -4.12 1.98
C THR A 159 -36.64 -3.48 3.33
N ARG A 160 -35.80 -2.50 3.69
CA ARG A 160 -35.96 -1.73 4.93
C ARG A 160 -37.14 -0.79 4.82
N HIS A 161 -37.96 -0.72 5.86
CA HIS A 161 -39.12 0.14 5.95
C HIS A 161 -39.25 0.75 7.34
N LEU A 162 -38.78 1.99 7.51
CA LEU A 162 -38.93 2.76 8.74
C LEU A 162 -40.01 3.84 8.54
N ARG A 163 -41.12 3.73 9.28
CA ARG A 163 -42.23 4.69 9.29
C ARG A 163 -42.53 5.14 10.72
N ASP A 164 -43.15 6.32 10.84
CA ASP A 164 -43.58 6.83 12.14
C ASP A 164 -44.59 5.87 12.80
N GLU A 165 -45.48 5.29 12.00
CA GLU A 165 -46.46 4.28 12.42
C GLU A 165 -45.91 2.85 12.38
N ALA A 166 -46.27 2.05 13.38
CA ALA A 166 -45.97 0.62 13.47
C ALA A 166 -46.66 -0.17 12.34
N SER A 167 -45.93 -0.41 11.25
CA SER A 167 -46.40 -1.07 10.03
C SER A 167 -45.37 -2.05 9.47
N LEU A 168 -45.82 -3.01 8.66
CA LEU A 168 -44.99 -4.00 7.96
C LEU A 168 -45.31 -3.98 6.46
N LEU A 169 -44.32 -4.22 5.62
CA LEU A 169 -44.52 -4.46 4.19
C LEU A 169 -45.10 -5.87 3.94
N PRO A 170 -45.67 -6.11 2.74
CA PRO A 170 -46.05 -7.45 2.31
C PRO A 170 -44.86 -8.43 2.35
N PHE A 171 -45.10 -9.63 2.87
CA PHE A 171 -44.08 -10.66 2.99
C PHE A 171 -43.87 -11.43 1.67
N LYS A 172 -42.62 -11.74 1.38
CA LYS A 172 -42.25 -12.57 0.22
C LYS A 172 -42.42 -14.05 0.56
N LYS A 173 -42.98 -14.82 -0.38
CA LYS A 173 -43.30 -16.25 -0.21
C LYS A 173 -42.09 -17.17 0.01
N GLY A 174 -40.90 -16.73 -0.39
CA GLY A 174 -39.71 -17.58 -0.45
C GLY A 174 -39.31 -18.26 0.87
N ALA A 175 -39.33 -17.51 1.98
CA ALA A 175 -38.98 -18.06 3.29
C ALA A 175 -40.01 -19.10 3.78
N PHE A 176 -41.27 -18.91 3.43
CA PHE A 176 -42.36 -19.82 3.79
C PHE A 176 -42.30 -21.12 3.00
N HIS A 177 -42.03 -21.05 1.69
CA HIS A 177 -41.84 -22.26 0.87
C HIS A 177 -40.66 -23.10 1.40
N MET A 178 -39.58 -22.43 1.79
CA MET A 178 -38.42 -23.08 2.41
C MET A 178 -38.82 -23.76 3.73
N ALA A 179 -39.58 -23.10 4.61
CA ALA A 179 -40.04 -23.67 5.89
C ALA A 179 -40.94 -24.90 5.70
N VAL A 180 -41.94 -24.81 4.82
CA VAL A 180 -42.88 -25.90 4.52
C VAL A 180 -42.16 -27.10 3.91
N ARG A 181 -41.30 -26.87 2.90
CA ARG A 181 -40.51 -27.94 2.28
C ARG A 181 -39.52 -28.57 3.26
N ALA A 182 -38.89 -27.75 4.10
CA ALA A 182 -37.98 -28.23 5.13
C ALA A 182 -38.72 -28.93 6.28
N GLY A 183 -40.04 -28.79 6.40
CA GLY A 183 -40.82 -29.35 7.49
C GLY A 183 -40.43 -28.76 8.85
N VAL A 184 -39.99 -27.50 8.87
CA VAL A 184 -39.50 -26.82 10.08
C VAL A 184 -40.44 -25.68 10.47
N PRO A 185 -40.58 -25.36 11.76
CA PRO A 185 -41.43 -24.26 12.18
C PRO A 185 -40.86 -22.89 11.78
N ILE A 186 -41.74 -21.89 11.78
CA ILE A 186 -41.38 -20.47 11.60
C ILE A 186 -41.36 -19.80 12.97
N VAL A 187 -40.27 -19.09 13.31
CA VAL A 187 -40.16 -18.32 14.56
C VAL A 187 -40.20 -16.83 14.23
N PRO A 188 -41.30 -16.12 14.51
CA PRO A 188 -41.38 -14.69 14.27
C PRO A 188 -40.66 -13.91 15.38
N VAL A 189 -39.87 -12.92 14.98
CA VAL A 189 -39.13 -12.00 15.87
C VAL A 189 -39.50 -10.57 15.51
N VAL A 190 -39.99 -9.81 16.47
CA VAL A 190 -40.52 -8.47 16.26
C VAL A 190 -39.75 -7.46 17.08
N CYS A 191 -39.05 -6.55 16.42
CA CYS A 191 -38.35 -5.44 17.03
C CYS A 191 -39.26 -4.20 17.06
N GLU A 192 -39.34 -3.53 18.20
CA GLU A 192 -40.08 -2.28 18.42
C GLU A 192 -39.75 -1.23 17.34
N ASN A 193 -40.74 -0.40 16.99
CA ASN A 193 -40.56 0.63 15.98
C ASN A 193 -39.48 1.64 16.40
N TYR A 194 -38.45 1.81 15.56
CA TYR A 194 -37.36 2.73 15.88
C TYR A 194 -37.76 4.20 15.85
N SER A 195 -38.92 4.58 15.30
CA SER A 195 -39.34 5.98 15.13
C SER A 195 -39.24 6.82 16.42
N LYS A 196 -39.39 6.18 17.59
CA LYS A 196 -39.20 6.78 18.92
C LYS A 196 -37.77 7.25 19.20
N LEU A 197 -36.77 6.51 18.72
CA LEU A 197 -35.34 6.76 18.99
C LEU A 197 -34.57 7.26 17.76
N LEU A 198 -35.01 6.92 16.55
CA LEU A 198 -34.33 7.21 15.31
C LEU A 198 -35.31 7.79 14.29
N LYS A 199 -35.08 9.03 13.89
CA LYS A 199 -35.72 9.65 12.73
C LYS A 199 -34.65 10.18 11.78
N PRO A 200 -34.45 9.55 10.61
CA PRO A 200 -33.40 9.93 9.67
C PRO A 200 -33.39 11.43 9.37
N GLY A 201 -32.23 12.06 9.47
CA GLY A 201 -32.02 13.48 9.23
C GLY A 201 -32.53 14.41 10.34
N LYS A 202 -33.26 13.90 11.35
CA LYS A 202 -33.83 14.71 12.43
C LYS A 202 -33.20 14.42 13.80
N TYR A 203 -33.21 13.17 14.25
CA TYR A 203 -32.66 12.81 15.56
C TYR A 203 -32.24 11.35 15.65
N PHE A 204 -31.25 11.10 16.52
CA PHE A 204 -30.83 9.80 17.00
C PHE A 204 -30.68 9.91 18.52
N ARG A 205 -31.56 9.26 19.28
CA ARG A 205 -31.69 9.38 20.73
C ARG A 205 -31.24 8.09 21.41
N ARG A 206 -30.71 8.22 22.63
CA ARG A 206 -30.49 7.09 23.55
C ARG A 206 -31.84 6.56 24.05
N GLY A 207 -31.93 5.29 24.39
CA GLY A 207 -33.17 4.71 24.92
C GLY A 207 -33.19 3.19 24.95
N ASN A 208 -34.35 2.67 25.35
CA ASN A 208 -34.60 1.24 25.41
C ASN A 208 -35.51 0.82 24.25
N LEU A 209 -35.27 -0.38 23.72
CA LEU A 209 -36.10 -1.04 22.72
C LEU A 209 -36.50 -2.42 23.22
N THR A 210 -37.72 -2.83 22.88
CA THR A 210 -38.23 -4.16 23.15
C THR A 210 -38.11 -5.03 21.89
N LEU A 211 -37.59 -6.23 22.06
CA LEU A 211 -37.56 -7.27 21.05
C LEU A 211 -38.40 -8.44 21.54
N ARG A 212 -39.45 -8.78 20.82
CA ARG A 212 -40.36 -9.88 21.19
C ARG A 212 -40.21 -11.04 20.23
N VAL A 213 -39.87 -12.20 20.75
CA VAL A 213 -39.87 -13.47 20.03
C VAL A 213 -41.23 -14.11 20.25
N LEU A 214 -41.94 -14.45 19.17
CA LEU A 214 -43.24 -15.09 19.24
C LEU A 214 -43.13 -16.62 19.25
N PRO A 215 -44.15 -17.34 19.75
CA PRO A 215 -44.18 -18.79 19.72
C PRO A 215 -43.98 -19.35 18.30
N PRO A 216 -43.24 -20.47 18.14
CA PRO A 216 -43.04 -21.09 16.84
C PRO A 216 -44.37 -21.48 16.16
N VAL A 217 -44.51 -21.12 14.89
CA VAL A 217 -45.66 -21.45 14.06
C VAL A 217 -45.36 -22.73 13.29
N SER A 218 -46.17 -23.78 13.53
CA SER A 218 -46.05 -25.06 12.84
C SER A 218 -46.35 -24.93 11.35
N THR A 219 -45.54 -25.59 10.52
CA THR A 219 -45.78 -25.73 9.07
C THR A 219 -46.56 -27.00 8.72
N VAL A 220 -46.91 -27.83 9.70
CA VAL A 220 -47.68 -29.07 9.49
C VAL A 220 -49.08 -28.72 8.94
N GLY A 221 -49.47 -29.37 7.85
CA GLY A 221 -50.75 -29.13 7.17
C GLY A 221 -50.74 -28.01 6.13
N TYR A 222 -49.63 -27.30 5.96
CA TYR A 222 -49.45 -26.34 4.87
C TYR A 222 -48.73 -26.97 3.68
N THR A 223 -49.15 -26.61 2.47
CA THR A 223 -48.58 -27.01 1.18
C THR A 223 -48.27 -25.76 0.34
N THR A 224 -47.74 -25.96 -0.87
CA THR A 224 -47.44 -24.84 -1.80
C THR A 224 -48.71 -24.08 -2.18
N GLU A 225 -49.86 -24.77 -2.19
CA GLU A 225 -51.15 -24.28 -2.66
C GLU A 225 -51.85 -23.37 -1.63
N ASN A 226 -51.75 -23.67 -0.32
CA ASN A 226 -52.38 -22.88 0.74
C ASN A 226 -51.38 -21.97 1.51
N ILE A 227 -50.18 -21.78 0.97
CA ILE A 227 -49.09 -21.06 1.67
C ILE A 227 -49.41 -19.61 2.01
N ASN A 228 -50.29 -18.96 1.23
CA ASN A 228 -50.68 -17.57 1.50
C ASN A 228 -51.38 -17.43 2.85
N GLU A 229 -52.14 -18.45 3.29
CA GLU A 229 -52.79 -18.44 4.61
C GLU A 229 -51.77 -18.42 5.75
N LEU A 230 -50.67 -19.17 5.60
CA LEU A 230 -49.56 -19.15 6.56
C LEU A 230 -48.84 -17.79 6.57
N ILE A 231 -48.64 -17.19 5.39
CA ILE A 231 -48.03 -15.87 5.25
C ILE A 231 -48.87 -14.83 5.98
N ASP A 232 -50.18 -14.78 5.70
CA ASP A 232 -51.10 -13.81 6.27
C ASP A 232 -51.21 -13.99 7.79
N LYS A 233 -51.30 -15.24 8.26
CA LYS A 233 -51.30 -15.56 9.70
C LYS A 233 -50.07 -15.03 10.42
N VAL A 234 -48.88 -15.29 9.89
CA VAL A 234 -47.61 -14.85 10.51
C VAL A 234 -47.47 -13.33 10.41
N GLN A 235 -47.86 -12.72 9.29
CA GLN A 235 -47.82 -11.26 9.13
C GLN A 235 -48.74 -10.55 10.13
N VAL A 236 -49.96 -11.06 10.33
CA VAL A 236 -50.92 -10.52 11.31
C VAL A 236 -50.35 -10.65 12.72
N GLN A 237 -49.80 -11.82 13.08
CA GLN A 237 -49.17 -12.01 14.41
C GLN A 237 -48.02 -11.02 14.65
N MET A 238 -47.12 -10.86 13.67
CA MET A 238 -46.00 -9.92 13.77
C MET A 238 -46.48 -8.46 13.84
N LEU A 239 -47.50 -8.09 13.06
CA LEU A 239 -48.05 -6.73 13.05
C LEU A 239 -48.75 -6.40 14.37
N THR A 240 -49.52 -7.32 14.92
CA THR A 240 -50.18 -7.16 16.22
C THR A 240 -49.14 -6.97 17.32
N ALA A 241 -48.14 -7.85 17.39
CA ALA A 241 -47.05 -7.71 18.34
C ALA A 241 -46.26 -6.41 18.17
N LEU A 242 -46.02 -5.97 16.93
CA LEU A 242 -45.32 -4.70 16.64
C LEU A 242 -46.11 -3.50 17.17
N LYS A 243 -47.43 -3.49 16.98
CA LYS A 243 -48.30 -2.43 17.49
C LYS A 243 -48.34 -2.41 19.02
N GLU A 244 -48.40 -3.59 19.66
CA GLU A 244 -48.38 -3.71 21.12
C GLU A 244 -47.09 -3.15 21.72
N ILE A 245 -45.92 -3.60 21.25
CA ILE A 245 -44.62 -3.17 21.80
C ILE A 245 -44.24 -1.74 21.43
N SER A 246 -44.84 -1.18 20.37
CA SER A 246 -44.58 0.20 19.93
C SER A 246 -45.59 1.21 20.47
N SER A 247 -46.62 0.77 21.21
CA SER A 247 -47.58 1.66 21.86
C SER A 247 -46.97 2.26 23.13
N PRO A 248 -47.19 3.56 23.42
CA PRO A 248 -46.63 4.18 24.61
C PRO A 248 -47.27 3.58 25.88
N ALA A 249 -46.44 3.07 26.80
CA ALA A 249 -46.88 2.69 28.14
C ALA A 249 -47.42 3.93 28.92
N PRO A 250 -48.41 3.77 29.82
CA PRO A 250 -48.88 4.88 30.65
C PRO A 250 -47.74 5.43 31.52
N LEU A 251 -47.58 6.76 31.51
CA LEU A 251 -46.60 7.46 32.34
C LEU A 251 -46.93 7.25 33.83
N SER A 252 -46.04 6.58 34.56
CA SER A 252 -46.00 6.69 36.03
C SER A 252 -45.30 8.01 36.40
N PRO A 253 -45.80 8.77 37.38
CA PRO A 253 -45.26 10.09 37.69
C PRO A 253 -43.94 9.96 38.45
N VAL A 254 -42.85 10.48 37.87
CA VAL A 254 -41.61 10.74 38.60
C VAL A 254 -41.52 12.23 38.90
N SER A 255 -41.39 12.50 40.18
CA SER A 255 -41.31 13.79 40.87
C SER A 255 -40.37 14.79 40.20
N SER A 256 -40.89 16.00 40.01
CA SER A 256 -40.20 17.20 39.56
C SER A 256 -39.44 17.91 40.69
N THR A 257 -38.16 18.18 40.49
CA THR A 257 -37.38 19.37 40.95
C THR A 257 -35.92 19.12 40.50
N ALA A 258 -35.14 20.04 39.92
CA ALA A 258 -35.06 21.47 40.10
C ALA A 258 -34.37 22.16 38.90
N THR A 259 -34.94 23.32 38.52
CA THR A 259 -34.34 24.58 38.03
C THR A 259 -33.21 24.64 37.00
N ILE A 260 -33.55 25.19 35.84
CA ILE A 260 -32.68 25.92 34.91
C ILE A 260 -32.78 27.41 35.27
N THR A 261 -31.64 28.07 35.51
CA THR A 261 -31.54 29.54 35.45
C THR A 261 -31.10 29.99 34.07
N ASP A 262 -31.85 30.95 33.58
CA ASP A 262 -31.81 31.62 32.29
C ASP A 262 -30.67 32.64 32.20
N HIS A 263 -30.10 32.83 31.01
CA HIS A 263 -29.56 34.13 30.60
C HIS A 263 -29.53 34.25 29.07
N ALA A 264 -30.52 34.99 28.57
CA ALA A 264 -30.61 35.51 27.22
C ALA A 264 -29.56 36.60 26.93
N GLY A 265 -29.10 36.66 25.67
CA GLY A 265 -28.20 37.71 25.19
C GLY A 265 -28.13 37.82 23.65
N LYS A 266 -29.12 38.52 23.09
CA LYS A 266 -29.13 39.35 21.85
C LYS A 266 -28.62 38.81 20.48
N LYS A 267 -29.55 38.95 19.53
CA LYS A 267 -29.50 38.87 18.05
C LYS A 267 -28.67 39.99 17.36
N LYS A 268 -28.39 39.71 16.06
CA LYS A 268 -28.02 40.58 14.91
C LYS A 268 -26.52 40.88 14.77
N SER A 269 -25.89 40.81 13.59
CA SER A 269 -26.39 41.13 12.25
C SER A 269 -25.58 40.52 11.09
N LEU A 270 -26.26 40.31 9.93
CA LEU A 270 -25.79 40.40 8.52
C LEU A 270 -24.79 39.33 8.05
N ALA A 271 -25.02 38.42 7.09
CA ALA A 271 -25.86 38.36 5.87
C ALA A 271 -25.57 39.44 4.82
N ALA A 272 -24.61 39.15 3.93
CA ALA A 272 -24.35 39.69 2.57
C ALA A 272 -22.94 39.18 2.20
N GLN A 273 -22.61 38.56 1.07
CA GLN A 273 -23.22 38.36 -0.23
C GLN A 273 -22.63 37.05 -0.83
N ALA A 274 -23.47 36.27 -1.48
CA ALA A 274 -23.09 35.26 -2.44
C ALA A 274 -23.98 35.49 -3.65
N GLU A 275 -23.37 35.72 -4.82
CA GLU A 275 -23.86 35.39 -6.17
C GLU A 275 -22.99 36.11 -7.20
N ALA A 276 -22.27 35.37 -8.04
CA ALA A 276 -22.61 35.21 -9.46
C ALA A 276 -21.42 34.73 -10.33
N ALA A 277 -21.79 33.89 -11.31
CA ALA A 277 -21.23 33.69 -12.65
C ALA A 277 -20.18 32.58 -12.88
N GLU A 278 -20.70 31.51 -13.50
CA GLU A 278 -20.03 30.66 -14.49
C GLU A 278 -19.78 31.42 -15.82
N ASP A 279 -18.95 30.79 -16.67
CA ASP A 279 -18.64 31.04 -18.09
C ASP A 279 -17.51 32.02 -18.47
N SER A 280 -16.38 31.46 -18.93
CA SER A 280 -15.87 31.65 -20.30
C SER A 280 -14.61 30.81 -20.57
N GLU A 281 -14.66 29.99 -21.62
CA GLU A 281 -13.50 29.44 -22.33
C GLU A 281 -12.79 30.50 -23.18
N ALA A 282 -11.49 30.25 -23.42
CA ALA A 282 -10.66 30.58 -24.60
C ALA A 282 -9.50 31.58 -24.40
N SER A 283 -8.33 31.06 -24.82
CA SER A 283 -7.09 31.70 -25.31
C SER A 283 -6.39 32.75 -24.43
N ASP A 284 -5.16 32.43 -24.01
CA ASP A 284 -4.01 33.22 -24.46
C ASP A 284 -2.71 32.41 -24.38
N GLU A 285 -2.01 32.35 -25.51
CA GLU A 285 -0.62 31.95 -25.61
C GLU A 285 0.22 33.13 -25.12
N THR A 286 1.02 32.95 -24.07
CA THR A 286 2.09 33.88 -23.76
C THR A 286 3.37 33.11 -23.45
N GLU A 287 4.34 33.34 -24.32
CA GLU A 287 5.75 33.01 -24.17
C GLU A 287 6.24 33.51 -22.80
N VAL A 288 6.79 32.59 -21.99
CA VAL A 288 7.57 32.96 -20.81
C VAL A 288 9.02 32.70 -21.16
N GLU A 289 9.72 33.79 -21.45
CA GLU A 289 11.16 33.84 -21.65
C GLU A 289 11.92 33.22 -20.46
N GLU A 290 12.97 32.49 -20.83
CA GLU A 290 13.98 31.94 -19.94
C GLU A 290 14.60 33.05 -19.07
N ASN A 291 14.50 32.88 -17.76
CA ASN A 291 15.47 33.46 -16.82
C ASN A 291 15.99 32.35 -15.90
N VAL A 292 17.02 31.68 -16.40
CA VAL A 292 17.92 30.84 -15.59
C VAL A 292 18.62 31.77 -14.61
N SER A 293 18.10 31.85 -13.39
CA SER A 293 18.82 32.42 -12.25
C SER A 293 19.46 31.27 -11.47
N GLU A 294 20.76 31.07 -11.72
CA GLU A 294 21.66 30.40 -10.81
C GLU A 294 21.63 31.17 -9.48
N SER A 295 20.90 30.65 -8.48
CA SER A 295 21.01 31.10 -7.09
C SER A 295 21.94 30.14 -6.36
N ASP A 296 23.24 30.40 -6.55
CA ASP A 296 24.36 29.71 -5.91
C ASP A 296 24.66 30.32 -4.52
N ASP A 297 23.62 30.56 -3.71
CA ASP A 297 23.79 31.04 -2.32
C ASP A 297 24.02 29.85 -1.37
N ALA A 298 25.20 29.25 -1.50
CA ALA A 298 25.69 28.24 -0.57
C ALA A 298 26.16 28.89 0.75
N VAL A 299 25.29 28.87 1.77
CA VAL A 299 25.75 28.95 3.16
C VAL A 299 26.68 27.75 3.40
N PRO A 300 27.93 27.94 3.87
CA PRO A 300 28.85 26.82 4.06
C PRO A 300 28.34 25.95 5.21
N ALA A 301 27.67 24.85 4.88
CA ALA A 301 27.22 23.86 5.84
C ALA A 301 28.46 23.21 6.47
N SER A 302 28.70 23.48 7.76
CA SER A 302 29.68 22.76 8.56
C SER A 302 29.47 21.25 8.42
N LYS A 303 30.54 20.46 8.25
CA LYS A 303 30.45 18.99 8.18
C LYS A 303 29.57 18.49 9.35
N PRO A 304 28.50 17.73 9.08
CA PRO A 304 27.73 17.12 10.16
C PRO A 304 28.67 16.23 11.00
N GLY A 305 28.43 16.18 12.31
CA GLY A 305 29.07 15.18 13.16
C GLY A 305 28.73 13.76 12.67
N LYS A 306 29.48 12.76 13.13
CA LYS A 306 29.18 11.35 12.82
C LYS A 306 27.77 11.00 13.33
N ILE A 307 26.87 10.69 12.40
CA ILE A 307 25.49 10.25 12.70
C ILE A 307 25.29 8.74 12.49
N ALA A 308 24.29 8.20 13.18
CA ALA A 308 23.78 6.84 12.97
C ALA A 308 22.50 6.87 12.13
N LEU A 309 22.51 6.17 11.00
CA LEU A 309 21.42 6.20 10.01
C LEU A 309 20.96 4.81 9.58
N ALA A 310 19.66 4.69 9.33
CA ALA A 310 19.04 3.47 8.81
C ALA A 310 18.47 3.71 7.42
N MET A 311 19.04 3.03 6.42
CA MET A 311 18.44 2.93 5.09
C MET A 311 17.30 1.92 5.13
N VAL A 312 16.09 2.29 4.70
CA VAL A 312 14.94 1.39 4.74
C VAL A 312 14.33 1.23 3.36
N SER A 313 14.24 -0.02 2.87
CA SER A 313 13.55 -0.33 1.62
C SER A 313 13.13 -1.80 1.54
N ASP A 314 12.01 -2.06 0.87
CA ASP A 314 11.67 -3.39 0.36
C ASP A 314 12.66 -3.89 -0.70
N PHE A 315 13.33 -2.97 -1.41
CA PHE A 315 14.24 -3.31 -2.50
C PHE A 315 15.69 -3.26 -2.02
N PHE A 316 16.27 -4.42 -1.71
CA PHE A 316 17.68 -4.54 -1.38
C PHE A 316 18.25 -5.93 -1.78
N HIS A 317 19.55 -6.13 -1.61
CA HIS A 317 20.21 -7.40 -1.89
C HIS A 317 19.56 -8.58 -1.14
N PRO A 318 19.38 -9.75 -1.79
CA PRO A 318 20.10 -10.26 -2.96
C PRO A 318 19.52 -9.86 -4.31
N ASN A 319 18.35 -9.21 -4.35
CA ASN A 319 17.83 -8.69 -5.60
C ASN A 319 18.81 -7.66 -6.16
N VAL A 320 18.88 -7.57 -7.48
CA VAL A 320 19.76 -6.63 -8.16
C VAL A 320 18.96 -5.76 -9.09
N GLY A 321 19.18 -4.45 -8.96
CA GLY A 321 18.52 -3.40 -9.71
C GLY A 321 19.14 -2.06 -9.36
N GLY A 322 18.64 -1.01 -10.00
CA GLY A 322 19.18 0.34 -9.82
C GLY A 322 18.98 0.89 -8.41
N VAL A 323 17.85 0.58 -7.76
CA VAL A 323 17.56 1.05 -6.40
C VAL A 323 18.42 0.31 -5.39
N GLU A 324 18.54 -1.01 -5.52
CA GLU A 324 19.36 -1.85 -4.64
C GLU A 324 20.83 -1.44 -4.71
N GLY A 325 21.35 -1.23 -5.92
CA GLY A 325 22.72 -0.76 -6.14
C GLY A 325 22.96 0.66 -5.63
N HIS A 326 21.97 1.55 -5.74
CA HIS A 326 22.03 2.89 -5.17
C HIS A 326 22.14 2.85 -3.64
N ILE A 327 21.22 2.16 -2.97
CA ILE A 327 21.21 2.06 -1.50
C ILE A 327 22.53 1.48 -1.01
N TYR A 328 23.02 0.42 -1.65
CA TYR A 328 24.30 -0.20 -1.26
C TYR A 328 25.48 0.76 -1.43
N SER A 329 25.63 1.37 -2.61
CA SER A 329 26.79 2.23 -2.91
C SER A 329 26.79 3.49 -2.05
N LEU A 330 25.62 4.11 -1.86
CA LEU A 330 25.48 5.25 -0.95
C LEU A 330 25.79 4.86 0.50
N SER A 331 25.34 3.69 0.95
CA SER A 331 25.62 3.19 2.31
C SER A 331 27.12 2.97 2.53
N VAL A 332 27.82 2.40 1.55
CA VAL A 332 29.26 2.18 1.61
C VAL A 332 30.01 3.51 1.68
N GLU A 333 29.65 4.49 0.86
CA GLU A 333 30.34 5.78 0.87
C GLU A 333 30.06 6.59 2.14
N LEU A 334 28.82 6.59 2.65
CA LEU A 334 28.50 7.21 3.94
C LEU A 334 29.26 6.54 5.10
N ALA A 335 29.37 5.20 5.09
CA ALA A 335 30.17 4.47 6.07
C ALA A 335 31.66 4.83 5.98
N ARG A 336 32.21 4.95 4.76
CA ARG A 336 33.59 5.39 4.51
C ARG A 336 33.86 6.79 5.06
N ARG A 337 32.85 7.66 5.06
CA ARG A 337 32.91 9.00 5.62
C ARG A 337 32.74 9.04 7.15
N GLY A 338 32.55 7.88 7.77
CA GLY A 338 32.55 7.69 9.23
C GLY A 338 31.17 7.67 9.86
N HIS A 339 30.10 7.63 9.06
CA HIS A 339 28.74 7.45 9.55
C HIS A 339 28.48 5.98 9.92
N LYS A 340 27.64 5.76 10.93
CA LYS A 340 27.12 4.43 11.23
C LYS A 340 25.93 4.17 10.32
N VAL A 341 26.01 3.16 9.45
CA VAL A 341 24.98 2.87 8.44
C VAL A 341 24.48 1.44 8.58
N ILE A 342 23.18 1.31 8.80
CA ILE A 342 22.47 0.02 8.72
C ILE A 342 21.45 0.04 7.60
N VAL A 343 21.08 -1.14 7.11
CA VAL A 343 19.99 -1.32 6.15
C VAL A 343 18.89 -2.17 6.79
N ILE A 344 17.62 -1.78 6.64
CA ILE A 344 16.45 -2.55 7.06
C ILE A 344 15.66 -2.92 5.80
N THR A 345 15.46 -4.21 5.59
CA THR A 345 14.75 -4.77 4.44
C THR A 345 13.97 -6.03 4.85
N HIS A 346 13.13 -6.55 3.96
CA HIS A 346 12.35 -7.75 4.24
C HIS A 346 13.19 -9.04 4.05
N HIS A 347 12.57 -10.17 4.34
CA HIS A 347 13.17 -11.49 4.21
C HIS A 347 13.27 -11.90 2.74
N HIS A 348 14.44 -12.40 2.31
CA HIS A 348 14.65 -12.95 0.96
C HIS A 348 15.04 -14.43 1.00
N GLY A 349 14.08 -15.35 0.86
CA GLY A 349 14.35 -16.79 0.71
C GLY A 349 15.06 -17.40 1.92
N LYS A 350 16.39 -17.54 1.89
CA LYS A 350 17.20 -18.02 3.04
C LYS A 350 17.89 -16.89 3.82
N ARG A 351 17.81 -15.64 3.34
CA ARG A 351 18.39 -14.46 4.01
C ARG A 351 17.38 -13.90 5.00
N VAL A 352 17.58 -14.21 6.27
CA VAL A 352 16.77 -13.81 7.43
C VAL A 352 17.67 -13.33 8.57
N GLY A 353 17.12 -12.49 9.45
CA GLY A 353 17.84 -11.98 10.61
C GLY A 353 18.90 -10.94 10.24
N VAL A 354 20.01 -10.91 10.97
CA VAL A 354 21.10 -9.95 10.76
C VAL A 354 22.18 -10.55 9.85
N ARG A 355 22.62 -9.77 8.87
CA ARG A 355 23.69 -10.12 7.92
C ARG A 355 24.65 -8.94 7.77
N TYR A 356 25.89 -9.24 7.39
CA TYR A 356 26.88 -8.23 7.01
C TYR A 356 27.24 -8.42 5.53
N LEU A 357 27.18 -7.33 4.77
CA LEU A 357 27.66 -7.28 3.39
C LEU A 357 29.00 -6.55 3.37
N ALA A 358 29.98 -7.06 2.62
CA ALA A 358 31.25 -6.37 2.44
C ALA A 358 31.01 -4.93 1.92
N PRO A 359 31.82 -3.93 2.33
CA PRO A 359 32.95 -4.03 3.25
C PRO A 359 32.58 -3.98 4.75
N GLY A 360 31.30 -4.06 5.12
CA GLY A 360 30.86 -4.05 6.53
C GLY A 360 29.44 -3.55 6.79
N ILE A 361 28.58 -3.44 5.78
CA ILE A 361 27.22 -2.92 5.91
C ILE A 361 26.34 -3.95 6.64
N LYS A 362 25.81 -3.55 7.80
CA LYS A 362 24.89 -4.36 8.59
C LYS A 362 23.47 -4.28 8.02
N VAL A 363 22.86 -5.43 7.79
CA VAL A 363 21.54 -5.57 7.16
C VAL A 363 20.61 -6.36 8.07
N TYR A 364 19.47 -5.75 8.40
CA TYR A 364 18.36 -6.35 9.12
C TYR A 364 17.31 -6.86 8.14
N HIS A 365 17.18 -8.17 8.02
CA HIS A 365 16.11 -8.84 7.26
C HIS A 365 14.94 -9.17 8.20
N VAL A 366 13.90 -8.33 8.19
CA VAL A 366 12.68 -8.54 8.97
C VAL A 366 11.83 -9.67 8.37
N PRO A 367 11.10 -10.45 9.18
CA PRO A 367 10.43 -11.68 8.73
C PRO A 367 9.10 -11.42 8.01
N PHE A 368 9.11 -10.55 6.99
CA PHE A 368 7.98 -10.28 6.12
C PHE A 368 8.16 -10.92 4.75
N VAL A 369 7.10 -11.58 4.29
CA VAL A 369 7.06 -12.25 3.00
C VAL A 369 6.50 -11.26 1.97
N PRO A 370 7.23 -11.01 0.86
CA PRO A 370 6.74 -10.14 -0.21
C PRO A 370 5.61 -10.82 -0.99
N ILE A 371 4.75 -10.04 -1.63
CA ILE A 371 3.65 -10.59 -2.45
C ILE A 371 3.95 -10.46 -3.94
N ALA A 372 4.21 -9.24 -4.41
CA ALA A 372 4.38 -8.95 -5.82
C ALA A 372 5.60 -8.05 -6.05
N SER A 373 6.42 -8.37 -7.04
CA SER A 373 7.63 -7.60 -7.42
C SER A 373 8.59 -7.29 -6.25
N SER A 374 8.66 -8.18 -5.25
CA SER A 374 9.41 -7.98 -4.00
C SER A 374 8.92 -6.85 -3.09
N ALA A 375 7.72 -6.30 -3.31
CA ALA A 375 7.11 -5.39 -2.34
C ALA A 375 6.34 -6.20 -1.27
N SER A 376 6.52 -5.84 0.00
CA SER A 376 5.65 -6.30 1.09
C SER A 376 4.32 -5.55 1.10
N LEU A 377 3.31 -6.12 1.76
CA LEU A 377 2.08 -5.38 2.08
C LEU A 377 2.34 -4.42 3.24
N PRO A 378 1.50 -3.38 3.40
CA PRO A 378 1.54 -2.59 4.60
C PRO A 378 1.32 -3.44 5.87
N ASN A 379 2.26 -3.38 6.81
CA ASN A 379 2.37 -4.15 8.04
C ASN A 379 2.52 -3.27 9.29
N TYR A 380 1.96 -2.05 9.30
CA TYR A 380 2.19 -1.02 10.34
C TYR A 380 2.29 -1.56 11.79
N LEU A 381 1.33 -2.37 12.24
CA LEU A 381 1.35 -2.96 13.59
C LEU A 381 2.44 -4.01 13.79
N LEU A 382 2.69 -4.86 12.79
CA LEU A 382 3.64 -5.96 12.91
C LEU A 382 5.08 -5.47 12.74
N PHE A 383 5.30 -4.39 11.99
CA PHE A 383 6.63 -3.83 11.77
C PHE A 383 7.13 -3.00 12.95
N LEU A 384 6.25 -2.28 13.64
CA LEU A 384 6.62 -1.39 14.74
C LEU A 384 7.48 -2.06 15.84
N PRO A 385 7.21 -3.29 16.33
CA PRO A 385 8.06 -3.94 17.33
C PRO A 385 9.49 -4.20 16.85
N TYR A 386 9.67 -4.65 15.61
CA TYR A 386 10.98 -4.87 15.01
C TYR A 386 11.70 -3.54 14.81
N PHE A 387 11.00 -2.58 14.21
CA PHE A 387 11.54 -1.25 13.95
C PHE A 387 11.99 -0.57 15.25
N ARG A 388 11.15 -0.56 16.29
CA ARG A 388 11.49 -0.03 17.62
C ARG A 388 12.78 -0.65 18.15
N SER A 389 12.86 -1.98 18.13
CA SER A 389 14.02 -2.70 18.68
C SER A 389 15.30 -2.37 17.92
N ILE A 390 15.24 -2.24 16.60
CA ILE A 390 16.39 -1.92 15.75
C ILE A 390 16.83 -0.46 15.96
N ILE A 391 15.90 0.50 15.88
CA ILE A 391 16.19 1.93 15.97
C ILE A 391 16.79 2.29 17.34
N LEU A 392 16.25 1.73 18.43
CA LEU A 392 16.76 1.96 19.79
C LEU A 392 18.13 1.32 19.97
N ARG A 393 18.26 0.01 19.69
CA ARG A 393 19.54 -0.73 19.81
C ARG A 393 20.67 -0.09 19.01
N GLU A 394 20.38 0.38 17.81
CA GLU A 394 21.38 0.95 16.92
C GLU A 394 21.59 2.45 17.12
N ARG A 395 20.80 3.08 18.00
CA ARG A 395 20.80 4.52 18.30
C ARG A 395 20.65 5.38 17.05
N ILE A 396 19.72 4.98 16.17
CA ILE A 396 19.51 5.65 14.90
C ILE A 396 18.95 7.06 15.13
N GLN A 397 19.55 8.04 14.48
CA GLN A 397 19.18 9.45 14.53
C GLN A 397 18.44 9.89 13.26
N LEU A 398 18.66 9.19 12.14
CA LEU A 398 18.04 9.47 10.86
C LEU A 398 17.62 8.19 10.13
N VAL A 399 16.39 8.16 9.64
CA VAL A 399 15.85 7.11 8.79
C VAL A 399 15.76 7.64 7.36
N HIS A 400 16.37 6.91 6.43
CA HIS A 400 16.36 7.26 5.02
C HIS A 400 15.58 6.20 4.22
N GLY A 401 14.31 6.50 3.93
CA GLY A 401 13.44 5.63 3.14
C GLY A 401 13.75 5.71 1.64
N HIS A 402 13.68 4.58 0.94
CA HIS A 402 13.93 4.54 -0.52
C HIS A 402 12.81 3.82 -1.28
N GLY A 403 12.38 4.47 -2.37
CA GLY A 403 11.49 3.91 -3.39
C GLY A 403 10.00 4.06 -3.09
N THR A 404 9.27 4.70 -4.01
CA THR A 404 7.81 4.96 -3.90
C THR A 404 6.94 3.74 -3.63
N LEU A 405 7.34 2.54 -4.07
CA LEU A 405 6.55 1.31 -3.86
C LEU A 405 6.98 0.49 -2.64
N SER A 406 7.90 1.03 -1.84
CA SER A 406 8.39 0.38 -0.63
C SER A 406 7.46 0.67 0.54
N SER A 407 6.58 -0.27 0.87
CA SER A 407 5.71 -0.15 2.04
C SER A 407 6.51 -0.09 3.34
N LEU A 408 7.63 -0.83 3.40
CA LEU A 408 8.53 -0.84 4.54
C LEU A 408 9.18 0.54 4.76
N ALA A 409 9.57 1.21 3.67
CA ALA A 409 10.09 2.57 3.75
C ALA A 409 9.02 3.53 4.27
N HIS A 410 7.82 3.50 3.70
CA HIS A 410 6.73 4.39 4.13
C HIS A 410 6.38 4.22 5.61
N GLU A 411 6.28 2.97 6.09
CA GLU A 411 6.02 2.71 7.50
C GLU A 411 7.15 3.18 8.42
N ALA A 412 8.40 2.99 8.02
CA ALA A 412 9.54 3.52 8.76
C ALA A 412 9.50 5.06 8.84
N MET A 413 9.12 5.74 7.76
CA MET A 413 8.93 7.19 7.74
C MET A 413 7.84 7.66 8.70
N HIS A 414 6.78 6.87 8.86
CA HIS A 414 5.71 7.15 9.83
C HIS A 414 6.07 6.79 11.27
N HIS A 415 6.87 5.75 11.49
CA HIS A 415 7.27 5.29 12.83
C HIS A 415 8.42 6.10 13.41
N ALA A 416 9.41 6.53 12.60
CA ALA A 416 10.60 7.23 13.07
C ALA A 416 10.29 8.47 13.94
N PRO A 417 9.32 9.35 13.60
CA PRO A 417 8.97 10.50 14.44
C PRO A 417 8.48 10.13 15.84
N LEU A 418 7.95 8.92 16.05
CA LEU A 418 7.53 8.45 17.38
C LEU A 418 8.70 8.29 18.36
N PHE A 419 9.93 8.22 17.82
CA PHE A 419 11.17 8.07 18.57
C PHE A 419 12.05 9.32 18.54
N GLY A 420 11.56 10.44 17.98
CA GLY A 420 12.38 11.64 17.77
C GLY A 420 13.45 11.47 16.66
N VAL A 421 13.25 10.50 15.76
CA VAL A 421 14.19 10.19 14.67
C VAL A 421 13.79 10.95 13.42
N ARG A 422 14.76 11.60 12.78
CA ARG A 422 14.55 12.40 11.56
C ARG A 422 14.36 11.53 10.33
N THR A 423 13.68 12.06 9.33
CA THR A 423 13.27 11.28 8.17
C THR A 423 13.64 11.96 6.85
N VAL A 424 14.32 11.21 5.99
CA VAL A 424 14.63 11.59 4.61
C VAL A 424 14.10 10.53 3.67
N PHE A 425 13.67 10.90 2.48
CA PHE A 425 13.20 9.94 1.49
C PHE A 425 13.85 10.18 0.13
N THR A 426 14.35 9.13 -0.53
CA THR A 426 14.76 9.21 -1.94
C THR A 426 13.73 8.57 -2.85
N ASP A 427 13.15 9.34 -3.77
CA ASP A 427 12.30 8.80 -4.83
C ASP A 427 13.11 8.44 -6.08
N HIS A 428 12.98 7.18 -6.50
CA HIS A 428 13.63 6.61 -7.68
C HIS A 428 12.64 6.39 -8.83
N SER A 429 11.39 6.79 -8.68
CA SER A 429 10.32 6.44 -9.63
C SER A 429 9.67 7.67 -10.25
N LEU A 430 9.21 7.51 -11.49
CA LEU A 430 8.25 8.41 -12.11
C LEU A 430 6.94 7.65 -12.30
N PHE A 431 5.87 8.17 -11.70
CA PHE A 431 4.53 7.62 -11.87
C PHE A 431 3.58 8.66 -12.47
N GLY A 432 2.66 8.17 -13.29
CA GLY A 432 1.57 8.97 -13.83
C GLY A 432 0.43 9.19 -12.83
N PHE A 433 -0.53 10.02 -13.23
CA PHE A 433 -1.71 10.39 -12.44
C PHE A 433 -2.99 9.64 -12.84
N ALA A 434 -2.95 8.87 -13.94
CA ALA A 434 -4.15 8.58 -14.71
C ALA A 434 -4.89 7.27 -14.36
N ASP A 435 -4.25 6.30 -13.71
CA ASP A 435 -4.87 5.01 -13.39
C ASP A 435 -5.17 4.84 -11.90
N ALA A 436 -6.14 3.99 -11.56
CA ALA A 436 -6.60 3.81 -10.18
C ALA A 436 -5.47 3.34 -9.23
N VAL A 437 -4.50 2.57 -9.75
CA VAL A 437 -3.32 2.13 -9.01
C VAL A 437 -2.37 3.30 -8.77
N GLY A 438 -2.14 4.17 -9.77
CA GLY A 438 -1.38 5.40 -9.63
C GLY A 438 -2.03 6.35 -8.61
N VAL A 439 -3.35 6.53 -8.64
CA VAL A 439 -4.08 7.36 -7.66
C VAL A 439 -3.88 6.84 -6.23
N LEU A 440 -4.01 5.54 -6.01
CA LEU A 440 -3.79 4.94 -4.69
C LEU A 440 -2.33 5.09 -4.24
N THR A 441 -1.38 4.80 -5.13
CA THR A 441 0.05 4.89 -4.86
C THR A 441 0.46 6.32 -4.52
N ASN A 442 -0.06 7.32 -5.25
CA ASN A 442 0.22 8.73 -4.99
C ASN A 442 -0.34 9.17 -3.63
N LYS A 443 -1.51 8.67 -3.20
CA LYS A 443 -2.03 8.95 -1.86
C LYS A 443 -1.17 8.36 -0.74
N LEU A 444 -0.69 7.13 -0.92
CA LEU A 444 0.23 6.49 0.03
C LEU A 444 1.57 7.25 0.10
N LEU A 445 2.12 7.63 -1.05
CA LEU A 445 3.34 8.43 -1.12
C LEU A 445 3.15 9.80 -0.47
N ALA A 446 2.08 10.54 -0.82
CA ALA A 446 1.76 11.83 -0.23
C ALA A 446 1.62 11.76 1.29
N SER A 447 1.03 10.68 1.80
CA SER A 447 0.96 10.42 3.25
C SER A 447 2.33 10.34 3.90
N ALA A 448 3.23 9.52 3.35
CA ALA A 448 4.56 9.31 3.90
C ALA A 448 5.41 10.59 3.81
N LEU A 449 5.37 11.28 2.67
CA LEU A 449 6.28 12.39 2.40
C LEU A 449 5.83 13.71 3.02
N ARG A 450 4.54 13.94 3.28
CA ARG A 450 4.04 15.22 3.83
C ARG A 450 4.66 15.56 5.19
N THR A 451 5.05 14.54 5.95
CA THR A 451 5.73 14.68 7.25
C THR A 451 7.22 14.33 7.20
N ALA A 452 7.76 14.03 6.02
CA ALA A 452 9.20 13.85 5.84
C ALA A 452 9.93 15.18 6.04
N ASP A 453 11.10 15.14 6.67
CA ASP A 453 11.89 16.36 6.91
C ASP A 453 12.55 16.84 5.61
N ALA A 454 12.99 15.92 4.74
CA ALA A 454 13.45 16.22 3.38
C ALA A 454 13.20 15.07 2.40
N VAL A 455 13.14 15.41 1.11
CA VAL A 455 13.00 14.47 0.00
C VAL A 455 14.11 14.72 -1.02
N ILE A 456 14.71 13.64 -1.51
CA ILE A 456 15.74 13.64 -2.54
C ILE A 456 15.13 13.01 -3.80
N CYS A 457 15.29 13.67 -4.94
CA CYS A 457 14.91 13.16 -6.24
C CYS A 457 16.15 12.98 -7.11
N VAL A 458 16.15 11.97 -7.97
CA VAL A 458 17.30 11.64 -8.82
C VAL A 458 17.44 12.52 -10.07
N SER A 459 16.45 13.36 -10.36
CA SER A 459 16.42 14.30 -11.49
C SER A 459 15.51 15.50 -11.17
N ASN A 460 15.66 16.59 -11.92
CA ASN A 460 14.79 17.77 -11.80
C ASN A 460 13.36 17.43 -12.22
N THR A 461 13.20 16.66 -13.29
CA THR A 461 11.90 16.12 -13.71
C THR A 461 11.27 15.28 -12.59
N GLY A 462 12.08 14.47 -11.89
CA GLY A 462 11.66 13.71 -10.72
C GLY A 462 11.23 14.60 -9.54
N ARG A 463 11.94 15.71 -9.30
CA ARG A 463 11.59 16.70 -8.28
C ARG A 463 10.24 17.34 -8.54
N GLU A 464 9.97 17.79 -9.76
CA GLU A 464 8.68 18.35 -10.14
C GLU A 464 7.55 17.33 -9.99
N ASN A 465 7.74 16.12 -10.53
CA ASN A 465 6.76 15.03 -10.43
C ASN A 465 6.46 14.68 -8.96
N THR A 466 7.48 14.54 -8.12
CA THR A 466 7.34 14.17 -6.71
C THR A 466 6.70 15.29 -5.89
N ALA A 467 7.14 16.54 -6.10
CA ALA A 467 6.59 17.69 -5.40
C ALA A 467 5.09 17.85 -5.68
N LEU A 468 4.66 17.64 -6.93
CA LEU A 468 3.25 17.64 -7.30
C LEU A 468 2.48 16.44 -6.71
N ARG A 469 3.00 15.22 -6.84
CA ARG A 469 2.32 13.99 -6.38
C ARG A 469 2.15 13.93 -4.86
N ALA A 470 3.10 14.50 -4.12
CA ALA A 470 3.10 14.49 -2.67
C ALA A 470 2.72 15.84 -2.04
N GLU A 471 2.38 16.85 -2.85
CA GLU A 471 2.03 18.21 -2.41
C GLU A 471 3.11 18.82 -1.48
N LEU A 472 4.38 18.68 -1.87
CA LEU A 472 5.51 19.10 -1.05
C LEU A 472 5.96 20.52 -1.39
N PRO A 473 6.37 21.32 -0.40
CA PRO A 473 7.00 22.59 -0.66
C PRO A 473 8.35 22.37 -1.38
N PRO A 474 8.68 23.14 -2.43
CA PRO A 474 9.92 22.97 -3.19
C PRO A 474 11.21 23.08 -2.36
N SER A 475 11.16 23.77 -1.20
CA SER A 475 12.28 23.92 -0.27
C SER A 475 12.65 22.63 0.46
N ARG A 476 11.75 21.62 0.51
CA ARG A 476 12.03 20.30 1.11
C ARG A 476 12.50 19.26 0.11
N VAL A 477 12.59 19.61 -1.18
CA VAL A 477 12.94 18.67 -2.24
C VAL A 477 14.26 19.06 -2.87
N SER A 478 15.26 18.18 -2.76
CA SER A 478 16.59 18.35 -3.35
C SER A 478 16.77 17.40 -4.54
N VAL A 479 17.61 17.79 -5.51
CA VAL A 479 17.99 16.91 -6.63
C VAL A 479 19.40 16.41 -6.43
N ILE A 480 19.57 15.09 -6.31
CA ILE A 480 20.88 14.45 -6.22
C ILE A 480 20.87 13.28 -7.22
N PRO A 481 21.62 13.39 -8.34
CA PRO A 481 21.62 12.37 -9.37
C PRO A 481 22.21 11.05 -8.86
N ASN A 482 21.87 9.95 -9.53
CA ASN A 482 22.55 8.68 -9.27
C ASN A 482 24.01 8.75 -9.74
N ALA A 483 24.83 7.84 -9.22
CA ALA A 483 26.20 7.66 -9.66
C ALA A 483 26.48 6.23 -10.12
N LEU A 484 27.67 6.02 -10.68
CA LEU A 484 28.18 4.72 -11.08
C LEU A 484 29.61 4.52 -10.54
N VAL A 485 30.15 3.31 -10.67
CA VAL A 485 31.55 3.01 -10.37
C VAL A 485 32.30 2.88 -11.70
N PRO A 486 33.05 3.91 -12.16
CA PRO A 486 33.60 3.94 -13.52
C PRO A 486 34.50 2.76 -13.86
N SER A 487 35.26 2.24 -12.88
CA SER A 487 36.13 1.08 -13.08
C SER A 487 35.38 -0.20 -13.46
N GLN A 488 34.08 -0.30 -13.17
CA GLN A 488 33.24 -1.42 -13.56
C GLN A 488 32.76 -1.34 -15.02
N PHE A 489 32.97 -0.20 -15.69
CA PHE A 489 32.47 0.08 -17.03
C PHE A 489 33.55 0.70 -17.92
N ALA A 490 34.77 0.16 -17.90
CA ALA A 490 35.82 0.59 -18.82
C ALA A 490 35.52 0.16 -20.28
N PRO A 491 35.92 0.93 -21.30
CA PRO A 491 35.73 0.60 -22.71
C PRO A 491 36.36 -0.72 -23.16
N ALA A 492 36.01 -1.16 -24.36
CA ALA A 492 36.60 -2.34 -24.99
C ALA A 492 38.08 -2.09 -25.35
N GLN A 493 38.96 -3.05 -25.03
CA GLN A 493 40.37 -3.02 -25.41
C GLN A 493 40.76 -4.34 -26.09
N PRO A 494 41.23 -4.31 -27.36
CA PRO A 494 41.29 -3.14 -28.25
C PRO A 494 39.90 -2.60 -28.64
N PRO A 495 39.79 -1.36 -29.16
CA PRO A 495 38.54 -0.81 -29.67
C PRO A 495 37.90 -1.71 -30.74
N LEU A 496 36.57 -1.73 -30.78
CA LEU A 496 35.83 -2.54 -31.75
C LEU A 496 36.05 -2.03 -33.19
N PRO A 497 36.17 -2.95 -34.17
CA PRO A 497 36.15 -2.62 -35.59
C PRO A 497 34.85 -1.90 -36.00
N ARG A 498 34.96 -0.85 -36.81
CA ARG A 498 33.82 0.00 -37.24
C ARG A 498 33.19 -0.44 -38.57
N ASP A 499 33.66 -1.55 -39.14
CA ASP A 499 33.12 -2.17 -40.36
C ASP A 499 31.74 -2.79 -40.10
N GLN A 500 31.53 -3.34 -38.91
CA GLN A 500 30.24 -3.86 -38.45
C GLN A 500 29.78 -3.14 -37.19
N ILE A 501 28.60 -2.53 -37.23
CA ILE A 501 28.05 -1.77 -36.11
C ILE A 501 27.13 -2.68 -35.29
N THR A 502 27.29 -2.68 -33.98
CA THR A 502 26.43 -3.46 -33.07
C THR A 502 25.69 -2.52 -32.14
N ILE A 503 24.36 -2.57 -32.16
CA ILE A 503 23.46 -1.85 -31.27
C ILE A 503 23.11 -2.77 -30.10
N VAL A 504 23.41 -2.32 -28.88
CA VAL A 504 23.19 -3.08 -27.65
C VAL A 504 21.94 -2.55 -26.94
N VAL A 505 21.08 -3.46 -26.50
CA VAL A 505 19.91 -3.16 -25.67
C VAL A 505 20.02 -3.99 -24.40
N ILE A 506 20.09 -3.35 -23.23
CA ILE A 506 20.07 -4.05 -21.93
C ILE A 506 18.92 -3.52 -21.08
N SER A 507 17.85 -4.30 -20.92
CA SER A 507 16.74 -3.91 -20.06
C SER A 507 15.82 -5.07 -19.66
N ARG A 508 14.90 -4.85 -18.72
CA ARG A 508 13.77 -5.77 -18.52
C ARG A 508 12.81 -5.66 -19.71
N LEU A 509 12.41 -6.79 -20.29
CA LEU A 509 11.57 -6.82 -21.48
C LEU A 509 10.08 -6.66 -21.13
N VAL A 510 9.70 -5.45 -20.76
CA VAL A 510 8.36 -5.06 -20.31
C VAL A 510 7.86 -3.82 -21.05
N TYR A 511 6.55 -3.62 -21.09
CA TYR A 511 5.91 -2.49 -21.80
C TYR A 511 6.53 -1.12 -21.50
N ARG A 512 6.74 -0.78 -20.21
CA ARG A 512 7.33 0.52 -19.81
C ARG A 512 8.74 0.77 -20.33
N LYS A 513 9.47 -0.27 -20.74
CA LYS A 513 10.79 -0.18 -21.37
C LYS A 513 10.71 0.02 -22.88
N GLY A 514 9.50 0.17 -23.42
CA GLY A 514 9.21 0.49 -24.81
C GLY A 514 9.83 -0.49 -25.79
N ILE A 515 9.78 -1.79 -25.45
CA ILE A 515 10.26 -2.85 -26.33
C ILE A 515 9.46 -2.87 -27.65
N ASP A 516 8.23 -2.37 -27.64
CA ASP A 516 7.42 -2.21 -28.85
C ASP A 516 8.08 -1.25 -29.85
N LEU A 517 8.77 -0.19 -29.40
CA LEU A 517 9.52 0.71 -30.27
C LEU A 517 10.78 0.05 -30.84
N LEU A 518 11.44 -0.82 -30.05
CA LEU A 518 12.56 -1.63 -30.55
C LEU A 518 12.06 -2.60 -31.63
N VAL A 519 10.91 -3.24 -31.40
CA VAL A 519 10.29 -4.15 -32.35
C VAL A 519 9.90 -3.42 -33.65
N ALA A 520 9.41 -2.20 -33.54
CA ALA A 520 9.02 -1.40 -34.70
C ALA A 520 10.25 -0.90 -35.49
N SER A 521 11.27 -0.37 -34.81
CA SER A 521 12.42 0.28 -35.45
C SER A 521 13.54 -0.67 -35.93
N ALA A 522 13.73 -1.83 -35.31
CA ALA A 522 14.85 -2.72 -35.63
C ALA A 522 14.84 -3.24 -37.08
N PRO A 523 13.70 -3.65 -37.68
CA PRO A 523 13.67 -4.10 -39.08
C PRO A 523 14.06 -2.99 -40.05
N ALA A 524 13.51 -1.79 -39.88
CA ALA A 524 13.83 -0.64 -40.72
C ALA A 524 15.33 -0.30 -40.69
N ILE A 525 15.96 -0.38 -39.51
CA ILE A 525 17.42 -0.16 -39.39
C ILE A 525 18.22 -1.27 -40.05
N CYS A 526 17.81 -2.53 -39.91
CA CYS A 526 18.48 -3.66 -40.57
C CYS A 526 18.42 -3.57 -42.10
N ASP A 527 17.30 -3.07 -42.64
CA ASP A 527 17.09 -2.84 -44.08
C ASP A 527 17.91 -1.66 -44.61
N LEU A 528 17.96 -0.55 -43.86
CA LEU A 528 18.73 0.64 -44.24
C LEU A 528 20.25 0.43 -44.11
N PHE A 529 20.68 -0.39 -43.16
CA PHE A 529 22.10 -0.60 -42.83
C PHE A 529 22.44 -2.10 -42.77
N PRO A 530 22.88 -2.72 -43.88
CA PRO A 530 23.21 -4.15 -43.94
C PRO A 530 24.32 -4.61 -42.96
N GLN A 531 25.15 -3.67 -42.50
CA GLN A 531 26.28 -3.89 -41.59
C GLN A 531 25.91 -3.77 -40.09
N VAL A 532 24.63 -3.53 -39.76
CA VAL A 532 24.20 -3.31 -38.36
C VAL A 532 23.64 -4.59 -37.74
N ASN A 533 24.07 -4.93 -36.53
CA ASN A 533 23.50 -6.02 -35.75
C ASN A 533 22.89 -5.50 -34.45
N PHE A 534 21.93 -6.22 -33.89
CA PHE A 534 21.38 -5.97 -32.57
C PHE A 534 21.81 -7.06 -31.59
N LEU A 535 22.18 -6.64 -30.39
CA LEU A 535 22.46 -7.50 -29.25
C LEU A 535 21.50 -7.14 -28.11
N VAL A 536 20.48 -7.95 -27.90
CA VAL A 536 19.43 -7.70 -26.89
C VAL A 536 19.63 -8.62 -25.69
N ALA A 537 19.87 -8.01 -24.54
CA ALA A 537 20.00 -8.65 -23.24
C ALA A 537 18.88 -8.22 -22.32
N GLY A 538 18.21 -9.18 -21.71
CA GLY A 538 17.01 -8.96 -20.93
C GLY A 538 16.08 -10.16 -20.94
N ASP A 539 15.18 -10.18 -19.96
CA ASP A 539 14.09 -11.13 -19.92
C ASP A 539 12.79 -10.43 -19.52
N GLY A 540 11.66 -11.03 -19.88
CA GLY A 540 10.33 -10.50 -19.63
C GLY A 540 9.30 -10.90 -20.68
N PRO A 541 8.02 -10.55 -20.46
CA PRO A 541 6.91 -10.97 -21.32
C PRO A 541 7.06 -10.52 -22.79
N LYS A 542 7.77 -9.42 -23.05
CA LYS A 542 8.02 -8.90 -24.41
C LYS A 542 9.08 -9.68 -25.19
N MET A 543 9.68 -10.72 -24.61
CA MET A 543 10.60 -11.62 -25.34
C MET A 543 9.88 -12.31 -26.51
N VAL A 544 8.60 -12.62 -26.36
CA VAL A 544 7.80 -13.28 -27.41
C VAL A 544 7.69 -12.39 -28.65
N ASP A 545 7.45 -11.09 -28.47
CA ASP A 545 7.36 -10.12 -29.57
C ASP A 545 8.69 -10.01 -30.34
N LEU A 546 9.83 -10.05 -29.64
CA LEU A 546 11.16 -10.07 -30.27
C LEU A 546 11.44 -11.35 -31.06
N LEU A 547 11.00 -12.51 -30.56
CA LEU A 547 11.10 -13.78 -31.29
C LEU A 547 10.23 -13.77 -32.53
N GLN A 548 8.99 -13.28 -32.43
CA GLN A 548 8.07 -13.15 -33.56
C GLN A 548 8.62 -12.19 -34.62
N LEU A 549 9.23 -11.09 -34.20
CA LEU A 549 9.91 -10.17 -35.10
C LEU A 549 11.04 -10.84 -35.88
N ARG A 550 11.91 -11.58 -35.18
CA ARG A 550 13.04 -12.28 -35.84
C ARG A 550 12.53 -13.24 -36.91
N GLU A 551 11.46 -13.96 -36.63
CA GLU A 551 10.86 -14.89 -37.58
C GLU A 551 10.18 -14.18 -38.75
N LYS A 552 9.37 -13.15 -38.46
CA LYS A 552 8.59 -12.42 -39.47
C LYS A 552 9.45 -11.71 -40.51
N TYR A 553 10.60 -11.17 -40.08
CA TYR A 553 11.51 -10.40 -40.94
C TYR A 553 12.80 -11.16 -41.30
N GLU A 554 12.91 -12.44 -40.94
CA GLU A 554 14.09 -13.30 -41.20
C GLU A 554 15.41 -12.69 -40.66
N LEU A 555 15.36 -12.09 -39.46
CA LEU A 555 16.49 -11.38 -38.83
C LEU A 555 17.26 -12.23 -37.80
N GLN A 556 17.26 -13.56 -37.94
CA GLN A 556 17.88 -14.47 -36.98
C GLN A 556 19.40 -14.24 -36.88
N ASP A 557 20.06 -13.94 -38.00
CA ASP A 557 21.50 -13.67 -38.07
C ASP A 557 21.89 -12.24 -37.67
N ARG A 558 20.90 -11.32 -37.62
CA ARG A 558 21.11 -9.89 -37.36
C ARG A 558 20.76 -9.49 -35.94
N ILE A 559 19.83 -10.19 -35.29
CA ILE A 559 19.36 -9.88 -33.93
C ILE A 559 19.68 -11.05 -33.01
N THR A 560 20.66 -10.86 -32.13
CA THR A 560 21.03 -11.85 -31.11
C THR A 560 20.32 -11.57 -29.79
N LEU A 561 19.57 -12.55 -29.29
CA LEU A 561 18.87 -12.48 -28.00
C LEU A 561 19.67 -13.28 -26.95
N LEU A 562 20.21 -12.60 -25.93
CA LEU A 562 21.03 -13.23 -24.87
C LEU A 562 20.23 -13.75 -23.67
N GLY A 563 18.99 -13.27 -23.50
CA GLY A 563 18.22 -13.52 -22.28
C GLY A 563 18.73 -12.71 -21.08
N ALA A 564 18.42 -13.15 -19.87
CA ALA A 564 18.82 -12.46 -18.64
C ALA A 564 20.35 -12.47 -18.45
N VAL A 565 20.93 -11.29 -18.26
CA VAL A 565 22.37 -11.11 -18.02
C VAL A 565 22.61 -10.83 -16.54
N ARG A 566 23.63 -11.48 -15.96
CA ARG A 566 24.01 -11.24 -14.56
C ARG A 566 24.70 -9.87 -14.45
N PRO A 567 24.57 -9.16 -13.32
CA PRO A 567 25.20 -7.85 -13.12
C PRO A 567 26.71 -7.82 -13.44
N ALA A 568 27.45 -8.86 -13.07
CA ALA A 568 28.88 -8.97 -13.35
C ALA A 568 29.21 -9.08 -14.85
N ASP A 569 28.27 -9.54 -15.67
CA ASP A 569 28.45 -9.75 -17.11
C ASP A 569 27.91 -8.56 -17.95
N VAL A 570 27.35 -7.52 -17.30
CA VAL A 570 26.78 -6.35 -17.98
C VAL A 570 27.84 -5.61 -18.77
N ARG A 571 29.00 -5.32 -18.17
CA ARG A 571 30.12 -4.68 -18.87
C ARG A 571 30.53 -5.48 -20.11
N ALA A 572 30.73 -6.79 -19.95
CA ALA A 572 31.15 -7.66 -21.05
C ALA A 572 30.14 -7.67 -22.21
N THR A 573 28.86 -7.44 -21.92
CA THR A 573 27.81 -7.29 -22.93
C THR A 573 27.85 -5.92 -23.60
N LEU A 574 28.00 -4.84 -22.82
CA LEU A 574 28.11 -3.48 -23.35
C LEU A 574 29.31 -3.34 -24.29
N THR A 575 30.49 -3.84 -23.89
CA THR A 575 31.73 -3.74 -24.67
C THR A 575 31.74 -4.55 -25.97
N ARG A 576 30.64 -5.22 -26.33
CA ARG A 576 30.44 -5.87 -27.64
C ARG A 576 29.74 -4.94 -28.65
N GLY A 577 29.32 -3.76 -28.21
CA GLY A 577 28.56 -2.82 -29.01
C GLY A 577 29.24 -1.48 -29.21
N HIS A 578 28.68 -0.74 -30.15
CA HIS A 578 29.08 0.62 -30.49
C HIS A 578 28.03 1.64 -30.07
N ILE A 579 26.76 1.25 -30.16
CA ILE A 579 25.60 2.08 -29.85
C ILE A 579 24.80 1.39 -28.77
N TYR A 580 24.33 2.13 -27.78
CA TYR A 580 23.38 1.64 -26.79
C TYR A 580 22.01 2.24 -27.03
N LEU A 581 20.98 1.41 -27.13
CA LEU A 581 19.62 1.84 -27.39
C LEU A 581 18.72 1.64 -26.16
N SER A 582 18.11 2.72 -25.68
CA SER A 582 17.09 2.73 -24.64
C SER A 582 15.79 3.35 -25.14
N THR A 583 14.77 2.51 -25.36
CA THR A 583 13.44 2.95 -25.83
C THR A 583 12.43 3.12 -24.70
N SER A 584 12.88 3.41 -23.47
CA SER A 584 11.99 3.49 -22.29
C SER A 584 10.86 4.51 -22.49
N LEU A 585 9.64 4.18 -22.06
CA LEU A 585 8.50 5.11 -22.12
C LEU A 585 8.42 6.01 -20.88
N THR A 586 9.03 5.57 -19.78
CA THR A 586 9.16 6.30 -18.52
C THR A 586 10.49 5.95 -17.89
N GLU A 587 11.24 6.95 -17.41
CA GLU A 587 12.54 6.74 -16.77
C GLU A 587 12.89 7.90 -15.85
N ALA A 588 13.18 7.62 -14.58
CA ALA A 588 13.45 8.67 -13.59
C ALA A 588 14.83 9.29 -13.76
N PHE A 589 15.81 8.47 -14.16
CA PHE A 589 17.18 8.89 -14.41
C PHE A 589 17.79 8.07 -15.55
N GLY A 590 17.80 6.73 -15.43
CA GLY A 590 18.37 5.85 -16.46
C GLY A 590 19.82 5.47 -16.15
N ILE A 591 20.05 4.71 -15.09
CA ILE A 591 21.40 4.25 -14.71
C ILE A 591 22.07 3.48 -15.86
N SER A 592 21.33 2.67 -16.63
CA SER A 592 21.92 1.94 -17.75
C SER A 592 22.40 2.83 -18.90
N ILE A 593 21.88 4.06 -19.02
CA ILE A 593 22.35 5.04 -20.01
C ILE A 593 23.75 5.53 -19.65
N ILE A 594 23.97 5.90 -18.38
CA ILE A 594 25.30 6.34 -17.91
C ILE A 594 26.30 5.18 -17.84
N GLU A 595 25.85 3.95 -17.55
CA GLU A 595 26.70 2.75 -17.62
C GLU A 595 27.18 2.48 -19.05
N ALA A 596 26.28 2.57 -20.04
CA ALA A 596 26.62 2.37 -21.44
C ALA A 596 27.53 3.47 -21.99
N ALA A 597 27.26 4.73 -21.66
CA ALA A 597 28.12 5.85 -22.03
C ALA A 597 29.51 5.74 -21.38
N CYS A 598 29.58 5.31 -20.10
CA CYS A 598 30.84 5.04 -19.43
C CYS A 598 31.61 3.89 -20.11
N ALA A 599 30.92 2.84 -20.56
CA ALA A 599 31.51 1.76 -21.36
C ALA A 599 31.93 2.19 -22.78
N GLY A 600 31.75 3.46 -23.13
CA GLY A 600 32.21 4.06 -24.38
C GLY A 600 31.23 3.97 -25.54
N LEU A 601 29.98 3.54 -25.32
CA LEU A 601 28.97 3.43 -26.38
C LEU A 601 28.32 4.79 -26.65
N PHE A 602 28.00 5.08 -27.91
CA PHE A 602 27.15 6.21 -28.25
C PHE A 602 25.70 5.89 -27.87
N VAL A 603 25.03 6.77 -27.13
CA VAL A 603 23.70 6.47 -26.61
C VAL A 603 22.63 6.97 -27.58
N VAL A 604 21.61 6.14 -27.80
CA VAL A 604 20.32 6.55 -28.38
C VAL A 604 19.26 6.28 -27.34
N ALA A 605 18.54 7.32 -26.92
CA ALA A 605 17.55 7.21 -25.87
C ALA A 605 16.27 7.99 -26.19
N THR A 606 15.14 7.47 -25.73
CA THR A 606 13.88 8.22 -25.75
C THR A 606 13.94 9.41 -24.79
N ARG A 607 13.42 10.57 -25.24
CA ARG A 607 13.35 11.82 -24.49
C ARG A 607 12.18 11.78 -23.50
N VAL A 608 12.33 11.02 -22.43
CA VAL A 608 11.30 10.85 -21.39
C VAL A 608 11.86 11.03 -19.99
N GLY A 609 11.04 11.56 -19.08
CA GLY A 609 11.41 11.71 -17.67
C GLY A 609 12.72 12.45 -17.48
N GLY A 610 13.59 11.97 -16.59
CA GLY A 610 14.88 12.59 -16.29
C GLY A 610 16.03 12.23 -17.24
N VAL A 611 15.77 11.45 -18.29
CA VAL A 611 16.81 11.01 -19.25
C VAL A 611 17.55 12.17 -19.93
N PRO A 612 16.88 13.28 -20.34
CA PRO A 612 17.57 14.41 -20.96
C PRO A 612 18.61 15.10 -20.08
N GLU A 613 18.57 14.87 -18.77
CA GLU A 613 19.47 15.47 -17.78
C GLU A 613 20.74 14.63 -17.55
N THR A 614 20.84 13.44 -18.16
CA THR A 614 21.90 12.45 -17.82
C THR A 614 23.18 12.54 -18.64
N LEU A 615 23.11 13.01 -19.88
CA LEU A 615 24.25 13.02 -20.77
C LEU A 615 24.23 14.28 -21.65
N PRO A 616 25.41 14.81 -21.99
CA PRO A 616 25.52 15.94 -22.89
C PRO A 616 25.19 15.54 -24.34
N ALA A 617 24.74 16.50 -25.14
CA ALA A 617 24.19 16.26 -26.49
C ALA A 617 25.17 15.62 -27.49
N ASP A 618 26.48 15.67 -27.24
CA ASP A 618 27.49 15.03 -28.08
C ASP A 618 27.67 13.53 -27.82
N MET A 619 27.11 13.00 -26.73
CA MET A 619 27.21 11.59 -26.33
C MET A 619 25.89 10.82 -26.46
N VAL A 620 24.79 11.54 -26.68
CA VAL A 620 23.46 10.97 -26.78
C VAL A 620 22.64 11.63 -27.88
N GLU A 621 21.99 10.81 -28.70
CA GLU A 621 20.92 11.26 -29.60
C GLU A 621 19.57 10.93 -28.98
N PHE A 622 18.73 11.95 -28.82
CA PHE A 622 17.40 11.78 -28.25
C PHE A 622 16.33 11.58 -29.34
N ALA A 623 15.41 10.64 -29.09
CA ALA A 623 14.23 10.39 -29.91
C ALA A 623 12.94 10.62 -29.11
N ARG A 624 11.86 11.03 -29.77
CA ARG A 624 10.50 10.89 -29.23
C ARG A 624 10.15 9.41 -29.13
N ALA A 625 9.15 9.08 -28.30
CA ALA A 625 8.65 7.72 -28.15
C ALA A 625 7.76 7.32 -29.35
N ASP A 626 8.34 7.37 -30.55
CA ASP A 626 7.72 7.16 -31.85
C ASP A 626 8.68 6.39 -32.75
N GLU A 627 8.15 5.52 -33.63
CA GLU A 627 8.96 4.63 -34.47
C GLU A 627 9.90 5.40 -35.40
N ASP A 628 9.36 6.35 -36.17
CA ASP A 628 10.12 7.08 -37.19
C ASP A 628 11.23 7.91 -36.56
N ASP A 629 10.96 8.50 -35.40
CA ASP A 629 11.95 9.32 -34.71
C ASP A 629 13.06 8.49 -34.04
N VAL A 630 12.74 7.26 -33.59
CA VAL A 630 13.76 6.30 -33.13
C VAL A 630 14.63 5.85 -34.29
N VAL A 631 14.05 5.57 -35.46
CA VAL A 631 14.81 5.23 -36.68
C VAL A 631 15.72 6.38 -37.10
N ARG A 632 15.24 7.64 -37.07
CA ARG A 632 16.05 8.84 -37.33
C ARG A 632 17.23 8.94 -36.35
N ALA A 633 16.97 8.80 -35.06
CA ALA A 633 18.00 8.91 -34.03
C ALA A 633 19.07 7.81 -34.16
N LEU A 634 18.66 6.57 -34.42
CA LEU A 634 19.58 5.46 -34.69
C LEU A 634 20.40 5.71 -35.95
N THR A 635 19.79 6.22 -37.02
CA THR A 635 20.48 6.59 -38.27
C THR A 635 21.58 7.62 -38.02
N HIS A 636 21.27 8.68 -37.26
CA HIS A 636 22.27 9.69 -36.88
C HIS A 636 23.41 9.10 -36.05
N ALA A 637 23.10 8.24 -35.08
CA ALA A 637 24.08 7.57 -34.24
C ALA A 637 25.00 6.63 -35.05
N ILE A 638 24.44 5.85 -35.97
CA ILE A 638 25.20 4.97 -36.87
C ILE A 638 26.19 5.79 -37.69
N HIS A 639 25.75 6.91 -38.28
CA HIS A 639 26.65 7.80 -39.01
C HIS A 639 27.70 8.47 -38.11
N ALA A 640 27.36 8.85 -36.88
CA ALA A 640 28.30 9.42 -35.91
C ALA A 640 29.44 8.44 -35.56
N VAL A 641 29.10 7.18 -35.32
CA VAL A 641 30.09 6.13 -35.05
C VAL A 641 30.93 5.81 -36.29
N GLN A 642 30.32 5.67 -37.46
CA GLN A 642 31.03 5.36 -38.71
C GLN A 642 32.01 6.46 -39.13
N SER A 643 31.60 7.72 -39.01
CA SER A 643 32.45 8.88 -39.31
C SER A 643 33.57 9.08 -38.27
N GLY A 644 33.54 8.34 -37.15
CA GLY A 644 34.52 8.47 -36.08
C GLY A 644 34.37 9.74 -35.24
N ARG A 645 33.22 10.42 -35.32
CA ARG A 645 32.91 11.58 -34.49
C ARG A 645 32.77 11.21 -33.01
N HIS A 646 32.36 9.98 -32.72
CA HIS A 646 32.30 9.44 -31.36
C HIS A 646 33.61 8.72 -30.98
N ASP A 647 34.18 9.10 -29.85
CA ASP A 647 35.36 8.45 -29.25
C ASP A 647 34.98 7.82 -27.90
N ALA A 648 35.19 6.51 -27.80
CA ALA A 648 34.84 5.70 -26.64
C ALA A 648 35.67 6.05 -25.40
N GLU A 649 36.96 6.33 -25.57
CA GLU A 649 37.85 6.67 -24.43
C GLU A 649 37.55 8.08 -23.92
N HIS A 650 37.32 9.03 -24.84
CA HIS A 650 36.86 10.38 -24.46
C HIS A 650 35.54 10.35 -23.70
N ALA A 651 34.56 9.57 -24.19
CA ALA A 651 33.28 9.37 -23.51
C ALA A 651 33.45 8.80 -22.09
N HIS A 652 34.31 7.78 -21.92
CA HIS A 652 34.59 7.19 -20.62
C HIS A 652 35.18 8.20 -19.62
N GLU A 653 36.24 8.91 -20.02
CA GLU A 653 36.91 9.86 -19.13
C GLU A 653 35.99 11.03 -18.74
N ARG A 654 35.12 11.47 -19.65
CA ARG A 654 34.12 12.51 -19.33
C ARG A 654 33.09 12.00 -18.32
N VAL A 655 32.44 10.87 -18.58
CA VAL A 655 31.38 10.32 -17.69
C VAL A 655 31.92 9.97 -16.31
N LYS A 656 33.16 9.47 -16.23
CA LYS A 656 33.86 9.16 -14.97
C LYS A 656 33.96 10.34 -14.01
N THR A 657 33.98 11.58 -14.52
CA THR A 657 34.03 12.80 -13.69
C THR A 657 32.64 13.38 -13.39
N MET A 658 31.61 13.03 -14.17
CA MET A 658 30.26 13.56 -14.02
C MET A 658 29.51 12.94 -12.81
N TYR A 659 29.71 11.63 -12.59
CA TYR A 659 28.86 10.84 -11.69
C TYR A 659 29.69 10.05 -10.67
N SER A 660 29.91 10.63 -9.49
CA SER A 660 30.71 10.04 -8.41
C SER A 660 29.90 9.78 -7.14
N TRP A 661 29.99 8.56 -6.59
CA TRP A 661 29.38 8.22 -5.30
C TRP A 661 29.88 9.09 -4.15
N ALA A 662 31.16 9.51 -4.18
CA ALA A 662 31.71 10.43 -3.19
C ALA A 662 31.00 11.79 -3.20
N ALA A 663 30.70 12.33 -4.39
CA ALA A 663 29.97 13.58 -4.55
C ALA A 663 28.49 13.43 -4.16
N VAL A 664 27.86 12.30 -4.52
CA VAL A 664 26.49 11.97 -4.11
C VAL A 664 26.39 11.92 -2.60
N ALA A 665 27.25 11.15 -1.92
CA ALA A 665 27.26 11.03 -0.47
C ALA A 665 27.49 12.38 0.23
N GLU A 666 28.40 13.22 -0.27
CA GLU A 666 28.62 14.56 0.28
C GLU A 666 27.36 15.45 0.15
N ARG A 667 26.69 15.44 -1.00
CA ARG A 667 25.44 16.20 -1.20
C ARG A 667 24.33 15.66 -0.28
N THR A 668 24.24 14.34 -0.12
CA THR A 668 23.28 13.70 0.79
C THR A 668 23.58 14.06 2.26
N GLU A 669 24.84 14.11 2.67
CA GLU A 669 25.25 14.57 4.02
C GLU A 669 24.81 16.00 4.31
N ARG A 670 24.87 16.90 3.32
CA ARG A 670 24.37 18.28 3.48
C ARG A 670 22.87 18.30 3.75
N VAL A 671 22.09 17.45 3.07
CA VAL A 671 20.65 17.28 3.36
C VAL A 671 20.44 16.76 4.78
N TYR A 672 21.23 15.77 5.21
CA TYR A 672 21.15 15.25 6.59
C TYR A 672 21.49 16.31 7.63
N ALA A 673 22.55 17.09 7.41
CA ALA A 673 22.94 18.19 8.29
C ALA A 673 21.82 19.23 8.42
N HIS A 674 21.22 19.61 7.30
CA HIS A 674 20.10 20.55 7.27
C HIS A 674 18.89 20.03 8.05
N VAL A 675 18.51 18.77 7.82
CA VAL A 675 17.38 18.12 8.50
C VAL A 675 17.59 18.00 10.01
N LEU A 676 18.80 17.65 10.45
CA LEU A 676 19.13 17.52 11.87
C LEU A 676 19.20 18.88 12.59
N ALA A 677 19.55 19.95 11.87
CA ALA A 677 19.56 21.31 12.40
C ALA A 677 18.17 21.99 12.41
N ALA A 678 17.26 21.56 11.53
CA ALA A 678 15.92 22.12 11.42
C ALA A 678 15.05 21.81 12.66
N PRO A 679 14.14 22.69 13.08
CA PRO A 679 13.24 22.43 14.20
C PRO A 679 12.37 21.19 13.93
N GLU A 680 12.10 20.39 14.97
CA GLU A 680 11.21 19.24 14.86
C GLU A 680 9.77 19.68 14.62
N MET A 681 9.12 19.03 13.66
CA MET A 681 7.68 19.18 13.48
C MET A 681 6.95 18.56 14.69
N SER A 682 6.08 19.36 15.33
CA SER A 682 5.33 18.91 16.50
C SER A 682 4.39 17.75 16.17
N ALA A 683 4.01 16.96 17.19
CA ALA A 683 3.06 15.87 17.00
C ALA A 683 1.70 16.36 16.47
N PHE A 684 1.28 17.56 16.88
CA PHE A 684 0.04 18.17 16.41
C PHE A 684 0.15 18.56 14.93
N ASP A 685 1.24 19.19 14.51
CA ASP A 685 1.45 19.59 13.12
C ASP A 685 1.56 18.38 12.20
N ARG A 686 2.21 17.30 12.66
CA ARG A 686 2.25 16.01 11.94
C ARG A 686 0.85 15.42 11.77
N LEU A 687 0.05 15.40 12.83
CA LEU A 687 -1.32 14.89 12.77
C LEU A 687 -2.20 15.76 11.86
N ALA A 688 -2.07 17.08 11.93
CA ALA A 688 -2.78 18.02 11.07
C ALA A 688 -2.39 17.83 9.60
N ALA A 689 -1.09 17.65 9.31
CA ALA A 689 -0.59 17.35 7.98
C ALA A 689 -1.20 16.05 7.44
N HIS A 690 -1.20 14.96 8.21
CA HIS A 690 -1.85 13.71 7.79
C HIS A 690 -3.35 13.86 7.56
N PHE A 691 -4.05 14.61 8.43
CA PHE A 691 -5.47 14.87 8.29
C PHE A 691 -5.80 15.68 7.02
N ALA A 692 -4.89 16.57 6.60
CA ALA A 692 -5.00 17.34 5.37
C ALA A 692 -4.90 16.49 4.09
N GLY A 693 -4.51 15.22 4.17
CA GLY A 693 -4.46 14.26 3.04
C GLY A 693 -5.83 13.86 2.45
N GLY A 694 -6.90 14.61 2.73
CA GLY A 694 -8.23 14.45 2.17
C GLY A 694 -9.29 13.91 3.14
N PRO A 695 -10.59 14.11 2.85
CA PRO A 695 -11.69 13.91 3.81
C PRO A 695 -11.97 12.44 4.17
N VAL A 696 -11.40 11.49 3.43
CA VAL A 696 -11.56 10.05 3.67
C VAL A 696 -10.24 9.44 4.11
N PHE A 697 -9.19 9.63 3.31
CA PHE A 697 -7.89 8.98 3.53
C PHE A 697 -7.14 9.58 4.73
N GLY A 698 -7.16 10.90 4.91
CA GLY A 698 -6.51 11.57 6.05
C GLY A 698 -7.01 11.07 7.41
N PRO A 699 -8.34 11.06 7.67
CA PRO A 699 -8.88 10.50 8.91
C PRO A 699 -8.53 9.01 9.14
N ILE A 700 -8.51 8.19 8.09
CA ILE A 700 -8.12 6.77 8.20
C ILE A 700 -6.66 6.66 8.63
N LEU A 701 -5.77 7.41 8.00
CA LEU A 701 -4.35 7.43 8.34
C LEU A 701 -4.12 7.91 9.78
N CYS A 702 -4.78 9.00 10.19
CA CYS A 702 -4.71 9.48 11.57
C CYS A 702 -5.19 8.43 12.57
N ALA A 703 -6.24 7.66 12.25
CA ALA A 703 -6.71 6.55 13.08
C ALA A 703 -5.67 5.43 13.17
N ILE A 704 -5.03 5.05 12.05
CA ILE A 704 -3.94 4.06 12.03
C ILE A 704 -2.78 4.52 12.92
N LEU A 705 -2.33 5.76 12.77
CA LEU A 705 -1.23 6.32 13.57
C LEU A 705 -1.59 6.45 15.06
N ALA A 706 -2.84 6.77 15.39
CA ALA A 706 -3.32 6.77 16.77
C ALA A 706 -3.24 5.37 17.39
N VAL A 707 -3.67 4.33 16.64
CA VAL A 707 -3.53 2.94 17.09
C VAL A 707 -2.06 2.56 17.25
N GLN A 708 -1.17 2.98 16.34
CA GLN A 708 0.27 2.76 16.49
C GLN A 708 0.83 3.40 17.76
N TRP A 709 0.41 4.62 18.07
CA TRP A 709 0.85 5.31 19.29
C TRP A 709 0.41 4.55 20.55
N TRP A 710 -0.83 4.09 20.61
CA TRP A 710 -1.31 3.24 21.71
C TRP A 710 -0.54 1.93 21.79
N PHE A 711 -0.28 1.29 20.65
CA PHE A 711 0.47 0.05 20.61
C PHE A 711 1.93 0.25 21.04
N LEU A 712 2.56 1.37 20.67
CA LEU A 712 3.88 1.76 21.18
C LEU A 712 3.87 1.89 22.70
N ARG A 713 2.87 2.56 23.28
CA ARG A 713 2.74 2.68 24.74
C ARG A 713 2.61 1.32 25.42
N PHE A 714 1.86 0.40 24.81
CA PHE A 714 1.79 -0.97 25.29
C PHE A 714 3.16 -1.68 25.19
N LEU A 715 3.90 -1.52 24.09
CA LEU A 715 5.24 -2.10 23.93
C LEU A 715 6.23 -1.56 24.96
N GLU A 716 6.20 -0.25 25.26
CA GLU A 716 7.03 0.35 26.32
C GLU A 716 6.72 -0.23 27.71
N MET A 717 5.48 -0.66 27.96
CA MET A 717 5.12 -1.32 29.22
C MET A 717 5.58 -2.77 29.30
N VAL A 718 5.56 -3.51 28.18
CA VAL A 718 5.87 -4.94 28.13
C VAL A 718 7.36 -5.20 27.95
N ILE A 719 8.03 -4.36 27.14
CA ILE A 719 9.47 -4.42 26.86
C ILE A 719 10.02 -2.99 27.02
N PRO A 720 10.33 -2.56 28.26
CA PRO A 720 10.88 -1.24 28.54
C PRO A 720 12.10 -0.93 27.66
N ARG A 721 12.24 0.32 27.22
CA ARG A 721 13.34 0.73 26.33
C ARG A 721 14.71 0.54 26.97
N GLU A 722 14.79 0.60 28.30
CA GLU A 722 16.00 0.45 29.09
C GLU A 722 16.52 -0.99 29.08
N GLU A 723 15.67 -1.97 28.74
CA GLU A 723 16.04 -3.39 28.63
C GLU A 723 16.56 -3.77 27.24
N ILE A 724 16.51 -2.85 26.27
CA ILE A 724 17.02 -3.10 24.91
C ILE A 724 18.52 -2.87 24.89
N ASP A 725 19.29 -3.91 24.53
CA ASP A 725 20.75 -3.78 24.41
C ASP A 725 21.14 -2.73 23.36
N ASP A 726 22.13 -1.93 23.71
CA ASP A 726 22.71 -0.89 22.87
C ASP A 726 23.99 -1.37 22.16
N VAL A 727 24.09 -1.08 20.86
CA VAL A 727 25.33 -1.28 20.09
C VAL A 727 26.21 -0.04 20.23
N MET A 728 27.17 -0.10 21.16
CA MET A 728 28.07 1.01 21.50
C MET A 728 29.17 1.27 20.47
N ALA A 729 29.60 0.24 19.73
CA ALA A 729 30.61 0.32 18.68
C ALA A 729 30.17 -0.56 17.50
N ASP A 730 30.34 -0.05 16.27
CA ASP A 730 30.05 -0.82 15.06
C ASP A 730 31.33 -1.50 14.51
N TRP A 731 31.17 -2.32 13.49
CA TRP A 731 32.28 -2.96 12.79
C TRP A 731 33.28 -1.93 12.25
N ASP A 732 34.53 -1.99 12.73
CA ASP A 732 35.65 -1.17 12.26
C ASP A 732 36.71 -2.08 11.63
N ALA A 733 36.81 -2.02 10.30
CA ALA A 733 37.75 -2.83 9.55
C ALA A 733 39.22 -2.50 9.88
N ALA A 734 39.53 -1.25 10.23
CA ALA A 734 40.87 -0.83 10.62
C ALA A 734 41.23 -1.36 12.01
N GLN A 735 40.31 -1.26 12.97
CA GLN A 735 40.50 -1.90 14.28
C GLN A 735 40.62 -3.42 14.17
N PHE A 736 39.80 -4.05 13.32
CA PHE A 736 39.91 -5.49 13.07
C PHE A 736 41.26 -5.86 12.44
N ALA A 737 41.71 -5.12 11.43
CA ALA A 737 43.02 -5.33 10.80
C ALA A 737 44.16 -5.17 11.82
N GLN A 738 44.11 -4.12 12.66
CA GLN A 738 45.06 -3.91 13.75
C GLN A 738 45.03 -5.05 14.77
N ALA A 739 43.85 -5.53 15.15
CA ALA A 739 43.70 -6.66 16.08
C ALA A 739 44.25 -7.97 15.49
N VAL A 740 44.01 -8.22 14.20
CA VAL A 740 44.58 -9.36 13.47
C VAL A 740 46.10 -9.27 13.43
N GLU A 741 46.64 -8.08 13.14
CA GLU A 741 48.09 -7.88 13.07
C GLU A 741 48.76 -7.95 14.45
N HIS A 742 48.11 -7.45 15.49
CA HIS A 742 48.53 -7.63 16.87
C HIS A 742 48.53 -9.11 17.28
N GLU A 743 47.50 -9.87 16.91
CA GLU A 743 47.42 -11.30 17.20
C GLU A 743 48.45 -12.12 16.42
N LYS A 744 48.75 -11.73 15.16
CA LYS A 744 49.86 -12.30 14.38
C LYS A 744 51.19 -12.07 15.10
N LYS A 745 51.47 -10.84 15.54
CA LYS A 745 52.68 -10.50 16.30
C LYS A 745 52.77 -11.27 17.62
N ARG A 746 51.66 -11.38 18.36
CA ARG A 746 51.59 -12.17 19.61
C ARG A 746 51.95 -13.64 19.37
N LYS A 747 51.36 -14.26 18.35
CA LYS A 747 51.65 -15.66 17.99
C LYS A 747 53.08 -15.87 17.52
N HIS A 748 53.65 -14.92 16.79
CA HIS A 748 55.04 -14.96 16.35
C HIS A 748 56.03 -14.90 17.53
N VAL A 749 55.73 -14.08 18.55
CA VAL A 749 56.50 -14.02 19.81
C VAL A 749 56.33 -15.31 20.64
N GLU A 750 55.13 -15.91 20.65
CA GLU A 750 54.85 -17.15 21.39
C GLU A 750 55.42 -18.41 20.69
N SER A 751 55.58 -18.42 19.36
CA SER A 751 56.08 -19.58 18.61
C SER A 751 57.60 -19.62 18.46
N GLY A 752 58.32 -18.53 18.77
CA GLY A 752 59.79 -18.46 18.63
C GLY A 752 60.30 -18.66 17.20
N ALA A 753 59.43 -18.51 16.20
CA ALA A 753 59.78 -18.71 14.79
C ALA A 753 60.51 -17.47 14.25
N THR A 754 61.63 -17.68 13.56
CA THR A 754 62.39 -16.64 12.86
C THR A 754 61.77 -16.33 11.49
N ASP A 755 61.92 -15.09 11.02
CA ASP A 755 61.32 -14.46 9.81
C ASP A 755 61.41 -15.25 8.48
N GLU A 756 62.07 -16.41 8.42
CA GLU A 756 62.23 -17.20 7.18
C GLU A 756 61.00 -18.05 6.81
N ASP A 757 60.05 -18.29 7.73
CA ASP A 757 58.87 -19.13 7.47
C ASP A 757 57.64 -18.38 6.88
N GLU A 758 57.67 -17.05 6.76
CA GLU A 758 56.49 -16.25 6.34
C GLU A 758 56.19 -16.25 4.83
N ALA A 759 57.08 -16.78 3.98
CA ALA A 759 56.95 -16.66 2.52
C ALA A 759 55.85 -17.55 1.87
N HIS A 760 55.10 -18.34 2.64
CA HIS A 760 54.12 -19.30 2.09
C HIS A 760 52.64 -19.08 2.43
N HIS A 761 52.28 -18.02 3.17
CA HIS A 761 50.88 -17.83 3.61
C HIS A 761 50.20 -16.50 3.28
N VAL A 762 50.70 -15.76 2.29
CA VAL A 762 50.02 -14.55 1.79
C VAL A 762 49.34 -14.84 0.45
N HIS A 763 48.20 -15.53 0.48
CA HIS A 763 47.28 -15.56 -0.68
C HIS A 763 45.83 -15.87 -0.31
N ILE A 764 45.32 -15.40 0.82
CA ILE A 764 43.86 -15.33 1.03
C ILE A 764 43.56 -14.06 1.80
N LEU A 765 42.91 -13.11 1.11
CA LEU A 765 42.28 -11.85 1.54
C LEU A 765 42.74 -10.69 0.65
N HIS A 766 42.25 -10.69 -0.59
CA HIS A 766 42.12 -9.51 -1.43
C HIS A 766 40.73 -9.51 -2.06
#